data_AF-A0A482WRK2-F1
#
_entry.id   AF-A0A482WRK2-F1
#
_cell.length_a   1.000
_cell.length_b   1.000
_cell.length_c   1.000
_cell.angle_alpha   90.00
_cell.angle_beta   90.00
_cell.angle_gamma   90.00
#
_symmetry.space_group_name_H-M   'P 1'
#
loop_
_entity.id
_entity.type
_entity.pdbx_description
1 polymer ?
#
loop_
_entity_poly.entity_id
_entity_poly.type
_entity_poly.pdbx_seq_one_letter_code
_entity_poly.pdbx_strand_id
1 'polypeptide(L)'
;MFGQFRITTQETKDPKANCPRTSSLANPTTIAYSLETLPGELKDSNVSHPSNEKGKGQHWDCQAESNYIQDQISLTTKLLNDGEKVTQKQKELQTDETVLVLGKAGSGKTSLVQFLTQNPKLQSKKISSDTGEYIIEDGDKIGTSATESFTLYPELVNYNSSVTFCDSPGFHDSRSSAHEIVSMDVMKSVTSRFKKVKILLLEKYSSLQYGFSKDNFINTLQHLNDFLVDIERYKDHIVLIATKIPLTYIPTDDINVISGIVTEEMHIESIMKYLNHTETSLAEKLNEKIGKNKLDFYQKVIKLLQSLQTRDENGKATRINVFRRPYKAGPLMNMSLLEKNKDSLTKTIMNLDFVQVKNNDFDFTLSNEAKMYLECLLKLTNDNYKSKINALSFKLSEFVTQRTQNFTSFHQLLKDLESFHNALKQLSENLDETNNYNEFFEKVNGFISDQKISSQINYNEQIHVLEKYEEMLLKFVDTNLVFTPSSWTLPIRQIMKSAEDELYWYKSLNKFLGELASYKMQKNKTEMYSTIFHEGSTSTNDLMNLFVGITGNGNLKQFIDAQSDSKRTLELVSITNSLLQKSNITCDANGRLIIKGFQVRIAEINSIDFVQSLCNNNTVKEVAILAVETIFLDEDIIDMFRGVNMFIAAPKWEVIGQRRIVLSGQPGSEISAGNPYVANGKDGKPGLPGGNGGSFFGIGLQFLNGKSLRIESNGGRGGPGANGAKGVSGLAGGDASEKLVLGIYDHSYFFNAGVKTDDVNNAIHAIPSSFREEAFKLYPYDDVYAEVKILTEVGDCGANGAAGGFGGESGIGGLPGDQQLIELGDSSQIKMRKQNGDMGTRGRMGETGDRGPNGNGMICVKVKRRNRSDYSFWKCQVTNDTSPACNTCQKLEEISQYTTTGIEQPAPKKSPDFSYYLLDYTILLESHANHTIFNEIITDFRDAIRRKYSYTLNDLGLLFLRGYIQQTSQF
;
A
#
# COMPACT_ATOMS: atom_id res chain seq x y z
N MET A 1 -8.73 -15.45 -40.31
CA MET A 1 -9.81 -16.41 -40.60
C MET A 1 -10.90 -16.20 -39.56
N PHE A 2 -12.02 -15.62 -39.99
CA PHE A 2 -13.22 -15.42 -39.18
C PHE A 2 -14.00 -16.74 -39.08
N GLY A 3 -14.57 -17.02 -37.90
CA GLY A 3 -15.52 -18.11 -37.69
C GLY A 3 -16.50 -17.75 -36.58
N GLN A 4 -17.62 -17.15 -36.98
CA GLN A 4 -18.82 -16.89 -36.16
C GLN A 4 -19.47 -18.23 -35.76
N PHE A 5 -20.01 -18.31 -34.54
CA PHE A 5 -21.07 -19.27 -34.22
C PHE A 5 -22.32 -18.53 -33.71
N ARG A 6 -23.43 -18.87 -34.34
CA ARG A 6 -24.77 -18.30 -34.18
C ARG A 6 -25.66 -19.32 -33.46
N ILE A 7 -26.59 -18.77 -32.70
CA ILE A 7 -27.62 -19.39 -31.86
C ILE A 7 -28.64 -20.17 -32.70
N THR A 8 -29.14 -21.29 -32.16
CA THR A 8 -30.46 -21.85 -32.50
C THR A 8 -31.21 -22.28 -31.23
N THR A 9 -32.38 -21.68 -31.06
CA THR A 9 -33.45 -21.98 -30.10
C THR A 9 -34.31 -23.14 -30.57
N GLN A 10 -34.79 -23.98 -29.65
CA GLN A 10 -35.98 -24.80 -29.89
C GLN A 10 -36.82 -24.94 -28.62
N GLU A 11 -38.05 -24.46 -28.72
CA GLU A 11 -39.15 -24.59 -27.76
C GLU A 11 -39.69 -26.03 -27.74
N THR A 12 -40.04 -26.55 -26.56
CA THR A 12 -41.13 -27.52 -26.41
C THR A 12 -41.91 -27.27 -25.12
N LYS A 13 -43.22 -27.46 -25.24
CA LYS A 13 -44.31 -27.05 -24.36
C LYS A 13 -44.55 -28.00 -23.17
N ASP A 14 -45.07 -27.38 -22.11
CA ASP A 14 -45.80 -27.93 -20.95
C ASP A 14 -46.75 -29.12 -21.22
N PRO A 15 -47.06 -29.93 -20.19
CA PRO A 15 -48.33 -29.71 -19.47
C PRO A 15 -48.32 -29.95 -17.94
N LYS A 16 -48.98 -29.01 -17.22
CA LYS A 16 -49.95 -29.16 -16.10
C LYS A 16 -49.71 -30.21 -15.01
N ALA A 17 -49.63 -29.77 -13.74
CA ALA A 17 -50.73 -29.82 -12.74
C ALA A 17 -50.24 -29.92 -11.26
N ASN A 18 -51.03 -29.28 -10.38
CA ASN A 18 -51.24 -29.53 -8.94
C ASN A 18 -50.37 -28.83 -7.88
N CYS A 19 -51.03 -27.94 -7.12
CA CYS A 19 -50.72 -27.59 -5.72
C CYS A 19 -50.85 -28.82 -4.79
N PRO A 20 -50.13 -28.83 -3.65
CA PRO A 20 -50.79 -28.53 -2.38
C PRO A 20 -49.95 -27.71 -1.36
N ARG A 21 -50.63 -27.31 -0.29
CA ARG A 21 -50.21 -26.48 0.85
C ARG A 21 -49.24 -27.17 1.84
N THR A 22 -48.62 -26.30 2.66
CA THR A 22 -48.11 -26.45 4.06
C THR A 22 -46.85 -27.26 4.34
N SER A 23 -45.80 -26.62 4.90
CA SER A 23 -45.38 -26.78 6.31
C SER A 23 -44.16 -25.90 6.63
N SER A 24 -43.96 -25.72 7.93
CA SER A 24 -43.18 -24.74 8.69
C SER A 24 -41.69 -25.06 8.90
N LEU A 25 -40.98 -24.08 9.49
CA LEU A 25 -39.75 -24.13 10.33
C LEU A 25 -38.42 -23.79 9.66
N ALA A 26 -37.85 -22.62 9.97
CA ALA A 26 -36.80 -22.47 10.98
C ALA A 26 -36.31 -21.00 11.07
N ASN A 27 -36.50 -20.39 12.25
CA ASN A 27 -35.87 -19.13 12.64
C ASN A 27 -34.37 -19.34 12.93
N PRO A 28 -33.51 -18.34 12.68
CA PRO A 28 -32.28 -18.15 13.43
C PRO A 28 -32.49 -17.15 14.59
N THR A 29 -31.96 -17.56 15.72
CA THR A 29 -32.02 -17.02 17.07
C THR A 29 -31.28 -15.68 17.20
N THR A 30 -31.97 -14.63 17.68
CA THR A 30 -31.34 -13.38 18.14
C THR A 30 -31.11 -13.46 19.64
N ILE A 31 -29.84 -13.42 20.06
CA ILE A 31 -29.44 -13.37 21.47
C ILE A 31 -29.62 -11.92 21.96
N ALA A 32 -30.60 -11.70 22.83
CA ALA A 32 -30.83 -10.46 23.52
C ALA A 32 -30.04 -10.42 24.85
N TYR A 33 -29.27 -9.36 25.07
CA TYR A 33 -28.70 -9.04 26.37
C TYR A 33 -29.77 -8.35 27.23
N SER A 34 -30.11 -9.00 28.34
CA SER A 34 -30.97 -8.52 29.42
C SER A 34 -30.22 -7.53 30.32
N LEU A 35 -30.82 -6.36 30.56
CA LEU A 35 -30.44 -5.46 31.66
C LEU A 35 -31.53 -5.53 32.74
N GLU A 36 -31.05 -5.70 33.97
CA GLU A 36 -31.79 -6.02 35.19
C GLU A 36 -32.79 -4.94 35.60
N THR A 37 -33.97 -5.39 36.02
CA THR A 37 -34.96 -4.61 36.77
C THR A 37 -34.83 -4.89 38.27
N LEU A 38 -34.94 -3.84 39.09
CA LEU A 38 -35.27 -3.94 40.51
C LEU A 38 -36.66 -3.30 40.76
N PRO A 39 -37.46 -3.81 41.73
CA PRO A 39 -38.92 -3.68 41.73
C PRO A 39 -39.44 -2.64 42.72
N GLY A 40 -40.65 -2.13 42.45
CA GLY A 40 -41.43 -1.34 43.39
C GLY A 40 -42.91 -1.35 43.01
N GLU A 41 -43.67 -2.21 43.70
CA GLU A 41 -45.13 -2.30 43.63
C GLU A 41 -45.79 -1.00 44.09
N LEU A 42 -46.91 -0.63 43.46
CA LEU A 42 -48.14 -0.24 44.18
C LEU A 42 -49.34 -0.34 43.24
N LYS A 43 -50.32 -1.13 43.71
CA LYS A 43 -51.64 -1.37 43.15
C LYS A 43 -52.39 -0.05 42.96
N ASP A 44 -53.23 0.05 41.93
CA ASP A 44 -54.60 0.48 42.19
C ASP A 44 -55.63 0.05 41.15
N SER A 45 -56.79 -0.26 41.70
CA SER A 45 -57.99 -0.86 41.15
C SER A 45 -58.82 0.06 40.26
N ASN A 46 -59.47 -0.55 39.27
CA ASN A 46 -60.61 -0.01 38.53
C ASN A 46 -61.70 0.55 39.47
N VAL A 47 -62.00 1.84 39.35
CA VAL A 47 -63.35 2.38 39.61
C VAL A 47 -63.66 3.46 38.56
N SER A 48 -64.71 3.20 37.79
CA SER A 48 -65.32 4.05 36.78
C SER A 48 -66.16 5.17 37.39
N HIS A 49 -65.92 6.43 37.01
CA HIS A 49 -66.95 7.47 36.94
C HIS A 49 -66.64 8.49 35.82
N PRO A 50 -67.67 9.05 35.16
CA PRO A 50 -67.54 9.74 33.88
C PRO A 50 -67.13 11.20 34.10
N SER A 51 -66.10 11.68 33.40
CA SER A 51 -65.81 13.12 33.37
C SER A 51 -65.20 13.52 32.03
N ASN A 52 -65.87 14.51 31.42
CA ASN A 52 -65.38 15.57 30.54
C ASN A 52 -64.24 15.28 29.57
N GLU A 53 -64.54 15.53 28.30
CA GLU A 53 -63.59 15.86 27.23
C GLU A 53 -62.49 16.82 27.74
N LYS A 54 -61.34 16.25 28.10
CA LYS A 54 -60.06 16.94 28.19
C LYS A 54 -59.08 16.19 27.30
N GLY A 55 -58.34 16.98 26.52
CA GLY A 55 -57.59 16.59 25.34
C GLY A 55 -56.87 15.25 25.44
N LYS A 56 -57.20 14.36 24.52
CA LYS A 56 -56.29 13.30 24.10
C LYS A 56 -55.04 13.99 23.56
N GLY A 57 -53.93 13.91 24.29
CA GLY A 57 -52.61 14.14 23.70
C GLY A 57 -52.44 13.11 22.58
N GLN A 58 -52.66 13.52 21.34
CA GLN A 58 -52.34 12.70 20.18
C GLN A 58 -50.82 12.60 20.10
N HIS A 59 -50.28 11.45 20.50
CA HIS A 59 -48.92 11.07 20.15
C HIS A 59 -48.88 10.87 18.63
N TRP A 60 -48.31 11.82 17.88
CA TRP A 60 -48.12 11.65 16.44
C TRP A 60 -46.98 10.66 16.20
N ASP A 61 -47.26 9.62 15.43
CA ASP A 61 -46.26 8.68 14.97
C ASP A 61 -45.54 9.28 13.75
N CYS A 62 -44.39 9.92 13.98
CA CYS A 62 -43.54 10.49 12.94
C CYS A 62 -42.83 9.38 12.13
N GLN A 63 -43.60 8.48 11.51
CA GLN A 63 -43.09 7.46 10.60
C GLN A 63 -43.07 7.98 9.17
N ALA A 64 -41.98 7.70 8.45
CA ALA A 64 -41.81 8.07 7.05
C ALA A 64 -42.89 7.48 6.13
N GLU A 65 -43.51 6.37 6.55
CA GLU A 65 -44.55 5.63 5.81
C GLU A 65 -45.97 6.20 6.04
N SER A 66 -46.12 7.21 6.90
CA SER A 66 -47.41 7.86 7.12
C SER A 66 -47.82 8.68 5.89
N ASN A 67 -48.92 8.29 5.24
CA ASN A 67 -49.49 9.00 4.09
C ASN A 67 -49.72 10.50 4.39
N TYR A 68 -50.17 10.83 5.60
CA TYR A 68 -50.39 12.21 6.03
C TYR A 68 -49.10 13.04 6.01
N ILE A 69 -48.00 12.47 6.51
CA ILE A 69 -46.71 13.15 6.57
C ILE A 69 -46.13 13.34 5.17
N GLN A 70 -46.23 12.35 4.30
CA GLN A 70 -45.77 12.46 2.90
C GLN A 70 -46.54 13.53 2.12
N ASP A 71 -47.87 13.60 2.30
CA ASP A 71 -48.71 14.62 1.69
C ASP A 71 -48.34 16.03 2.20
N GLN A 72 -48.11 16.18 3.52
CA GLN A 72 -47.66 17.45 4.09
C GLN A 72 -46.25 17.85 3.62
N ILE A 73 -45.31 16.90 3.46
CA ILE A 73 -43.96 17.16 2.94
C ILE A 73 -44.05 17.69 1.50
N SER A 74 -44.77 16.99 0.62
CA SER A 74 -44.99 17.40 -0.77
C SER A 74 -45.61 18.80 -0.86
N LEU A 75 -46.64 19.05 -0.05
CA LEU A 75 -47.26 20.36 0.07
C LEU A 75 -46.26 21.43 0.55
N THR A 76 -45.48 21.14 1.59
CA THR A 76 -44.48 22.07 2.14
C THR A 76 -43.43 22.45 1.10
N THR A 77 -42.89 21.47 0.35
CA THR A 77 -41.92 21.73 -0.75
C THR A 77 -42.53 22.68 -1.77
N LYS A 78 -43.77 22.42 -2.19
CA LYS A 78 -44.46 23.27 -3.18
C LYS A 78 -44.64 24.70 -2.65
N LEU A 79 -45.12 24.83 -1.42
CA LEU A 79 -45.38 26.13 -0.81
C LEU A 79 -44.09 26.94 -0.57
N LEU A 80 -42.98 26.30 -0.19
CA LEU A 80 -41.68 26.97 -0.04
C LEU A 80 -41.19 27.54 -1.37
N ASN A 81 -41.23 26.74 -2.43
CA ASN A 81 -40.83 27.18 -3.77
C ASN A 81 -41.69 28.35 -4.28
N ASP A 82 -42.98 28.36 -3.98
CA ASP A 82 -43.86 29.46 -4.36
C ASP A 82 -43.61 30.71 -3.49
N GLY A 83 -43.33 30.54 -2.20
CA GLY A 83 -42.95 31.61 -1.27
C GLY A 83 -41.63 32.31 -1.65
N GLU A 84 -40.63 31.56 -2.10
CA GLU A 84 -39.36 32.11 -2.62
C GLU A 84 -39.60 33.00 -3.84
N LYS A 85 -40.40 32.54 -4.81
CA LYS A 85 -40.75 33.34 -6.00
C LYS A 85 -41.45 34.64 -5.61
N VAL A 86 -42.34 34.59 -4.61
CA VAL A 86 -43.04 35.76 -4.09
C VAL A 86 -42.05 36.73 -3.43
N THR A 87 -41.13 36.22 -2.62
CA THR A 87 -40.10 37.02 -1.93
C THR A 87 -39.10 37.67 -2.90
N GLN A 88 -38.74 36.99 -3.99
CA GLN A 88 -37.86 37.53 -5.04
C GLN A 88 -38.55 38.63 -5.83
N LYS A 89 -39.82 38.44 -6.24
CA LYS A 89 -40.60 39.44 -6.99
C LYS A 89 -40.79 40.76 -6.22
N GLN A 90 -40.84 40.70 -4.90
CA GLN A 90 -41.08 41.86 -4.05
C GLN A 90 -39.80 42.59 -3.59
N LYS A 91 -38.61 42.10 -3.99
CA LYS A 91 -37.32 42.62 -3.52
C LYS A 91 -37.06 44.09 -3.91
N GLU A 92 -37.65 44.55 -5.01
CA GLU A 92 -37.50 45.92 -5.54
C GLU A 92 -38.61 46.88 -5.08
N LEU A 93 -39.67 46.38 -4.42
CA LEU A 93 -40.85 47.18 -4.04
C LEU A 93 -40.69 47.88 -2.68
N GLN A 94 -39.61 47.64 -1.96
CA GLN A 94 -39.51 47.99 -0.55
C GLN A 94 -38.94 49.40 -0.33
N THR A 95 -39.71 50.25 0.34
CA THR A 95 -39.29 51.58 0.82
C THR A 95 -38.73 51.52 2.25
N ASP A 96 -38.19 52.63 2.75
CA ASP A 96 -37.65 52.72 4.12
C ASP A 96 -38.74 52.67 5.21
N GLU A 97 -39.99 52.97 4.86
CA GLU A 97 -41.13 53.10 5.78
C GLU A 97 -42.26 52.11 5.43
N THR A 98 -42.51 51.15 6.33
CA THR A 98 -43.51 50.08 6.10
C THR A 98 -44.69 50.18 7.07
N VAL A 99 -45.91 50.06 6.55
CA VAL A 99 -47.12 49.86 7.35
C VAL A 99 -47.45 48.37 7.38
N LEU A 100 -47.21 47.74 8.53
CA LEU A 100 -47.45 46.31 8.74
C LEU A 100 -48.90 46.08 9.20
N VAL A 101 -49.68 45.37 8.38
CA VAL A 101 -51.10 45.11 8.67
C VAL A 101 -51.25 43.72 9.26
N LEU A 102 -51.68 43.62 10.52
CA LEU A 102 -51.80 42.38 11.29
C LEU A 102 -53.24 42.12 11.73
N GLY A 103 -53.56 40.86 12.01
CA GLY A 103 -54.88 40.44 12.47
C GLY A 103 -55.24 39.03 12.01
N LYS A 104 -56.31 38.48 12.59
CA LYS A 104 -56.80 37.12 12.27
C LYS A 104 -57.19 36.95 10.80
N ALA A 105 -57.25 35.70 10.32
CA ALA A 105 -57.83 35.40 9.02
C ALA A 105 -59.26 35.94 8.92
N GLY A 106 -59.60 36.56 7.79
CA GLY A 106 -60.92 37.17 7.57
C GLY A 106 -61.23 38.42 8.40
N SER A 107 -60.25 39.04 9.06
CA SER A 107 -60.40 40.36 9.72
C SER A 107 -60.53 41.53 8.73
N GLY A 108 -60.20 41.34 7.45
CA GLY A 108 -60.35 42.36 6.40
C GLY A 108 -59.07 43.11 6.04
N LYS A 109 -57.89 42.55 6.32
CA LYS A 109 -56.56 43.14 5.98
C LYS A 109 -56.41 43.46 4.50
N THR A 110 -56.52 42.46 3.63
CA THR A 110 -56.45 42.63 2.18
C THR A 110 -57.49 43.62 1.66
N SER A 111 -58.72 43.55 2.19
CA SER A 111 -59.78 44.50 1.83
C SER A 111 -59.43 45.95 2.20
N LEU A 112 -58.87 46.18 3.39
CA LEU A 112 -58.44 47.50 3.84
C LEU A 112 -57.26 48.01 3.01
N VAL A 113 -56.22 47.19 2.81
CA VAL A 113 -55.03 47.57 2.04
C VAL A 113 -55.40 47.96 0.63
N GLN A 114 -56.16 47.12 -0.08
CA GLN A 114 -56.62 47.43 -1.44
C GLN A 114 -57.54 48.65 -1.49
N PHE A 115 -58.33 48.89 -0.45
CA PHE A 115 -59.22 50.05 -0.36
C PHE A 115 -58.43 51.35 -0.20
N LEU A 116 -57.42 51.35 0.67
CA LEU A 116 -56.53 52.51 0.88
C LEU A 116 -55.64 52.79 -0.33
N THR A 117 -55.18 51.74 -1.04
CA THR A 117 -54.37 51.87 -2.27
C THR A 117 -55.20 52.07 -3.54
N GLN A 118 -56.53 52.20 -3.40
CA GLN A 118 -57.46 52.55 -4.47
C GLN A 118 -57.49 51.54 -5.63
N ASN A 119 -57.52 50.24 -5.31
CA ASN A 119 -57.67 49.19 -6.33
C ASN A 119 -59.00 49.36 -7.09
N PRO A 120 -58.98 49.63 -8.42
CA PRO A 120 -60.19 49.87 -9.21
C PRO A 120 -61.07 48.61 -9.35
N LYS A 121 -60.55 47.42 -9.03
CA LYS A 121 -61.30 46.16 -9.09
C LYS A 121 -62.22 45.94 -7.87
N LEU A 122 -62.09 46.74 -6.81
CA LEU A 122 -62.89 46.56 -5.60
C LEU A 122 -64.36 46.88 -5.84
N GLN A 123 -65.21 45.86 -5.68
CA GLN A 123 -66.65 45.96 -5.82
C GLN A 123 -67.36 45.49 -4.55
N SER A 124 -68.54 46.07 -4.33
CA SER A 124 -69.48 45.62 -3.32
C SER A 124 -70.57 44.79 -3.97
N LYS A 125 -70.81 43.60 -3.40
CA LYS A 125 -71.85 42.68 -3.83
C LYS A 125 -72.83 42.39 -2.69
N LYS A 126 -74.11 42.34 -3.02
CA LYS A 126 -75.18 42.01 -2.08
C LYS A 126 -75.22 40.49 -1.88
N ILE A 127 -75.21 40.01 -0.63
CA ILE A 127 -75.18 38.56 -0.31
C ILE A 127 -76.53 37.91 -0.61
N SER A 128 -77.63 38.54 -0.18
CA SER A 128 -79.01 38.09 -0.40
C SER A 128 -79.92 39.30 -0.58
N SER A 129 -80.99 39.17 -1.38
CA SER A 129 -81.93 40.27 -1.67
C SER A 129 -82.56 40.85 -0.40
N ASP A 130 -82.67 40.06 0.67
CA ASP A 130 -83.54 40.37 1.81
C ASP A 130 -82.76 40.67 3.11
N THR A 131 -81.45 40.44 3.15
CA THR A 131 -80.64 40.58 4.38
C THR A 131 -80.04 41.97 4.56
N GLY A 132 -79.99 42.79 3.50
CA GLY A 132 -79.29 44.07 3.53
C GLY A 132 -77.76 43.96 3.72
N GLU A 133 -77.20 42.75 3.62
CA GLU A 133 -75.76 42.52 3.80
C GLU A 133 -74.98 42.64 2.49
N TYR A 134 -73.84 43.33 2.57
CA TYR A 134 -72.91 43.52 1.47
C TYR A 134 -71.51 43.02 1.84
N ILE A 135 -70.84 42.44 0.85
CA ILE A 135 -69.45 41.98 0.92
C ILE A 135 -68.58 42.71 -0.09
N ILE A 136 -67.29 42.78 0.20
CA ILE A 136 -66.27 43.32 -0.70
C ILE A 136 -65.69 42.14 -1.48
N GLU A 137 -65.55 42.27 -2.80
CA GLU A 137 -64.86 41.34 -3.67
C GLU A 137 -63.99 42.10 -4.70
N ASP A 138 -62.91 41.47 -5.17
CA ASP A 138 -62.05 41.99 -6.25
C ASP A 138 -61.96 41.03 -7.45
N GLY A 139 -62.65 39.89 -7.37
CA GLY A 139 -62.64 38.81 -8.36
C GLY A 139 -61.39 37.93 -8.34
N ASP A 140 -60.49 38.11 -7.37
CA ASP A 140 -59.19 37.42 -7.32
C ASP A 140 -58.80 37.07 -5.87
N LYS A 141 -58.34 38.06 -5.08
CA LYS A 141 -57.73 37.85 -3.74
C LYS A 141 -58.71 38.00 -2.58
N ILE A 142 -59.85 38.65 -2.80
CA ILE A 142 -60.90 38.86 -1.80
C ILE A 142 -62.09 38.00 -2.20
N GLY A 143 -62.13 36.78 -1.65
CA GLY A 143 -63.16 35.79 -1.94
C GLY A 143 -64.34 35.76 -0.96
N THR A 144 -65.40 35.06 -1.35
CA THR A 144 -66.66 34.87 -0.59
C THR A 144 -66.66 33.67 0.35
N SER A 145 -65.59 32.88 0.38
CA SER A 145 -65.47 31.68 1.22
C SER A 145 -65.44 32.06 2.70
N ALA A 146 -66.32 31.45 3.49
CA ALA A 146 -66.35 31.60 4.94
C ALA A 146 -65.27 30.76 5.66
N THR A 147 -64.64 29.81 4.95
CA THR A 147 -63.82 28.74 5.54
C THR A 147 -62.34 28.78 5.15
N GLU A 148 -61.95 29.47 4.08
CA GLU A 148 -60.56 29.46 3.59
C GLU A 148 -59.97 30.87 3.46
N SER A 149 -58.70 31.04 3.88
CA SER A 149 -57.92 32.27 3.75
C SER A 149 -57.20 32.30 2.40
N PHE A 150 -57.39 33.36 1.61
CA PHE A 150 -56.72 33.53 0.31
C PHE A 150 -55.28 34.06 0.43
N THR A 151 -54.99 34.88 1.43
CA THR A 151 -53.67 35.48 1.65
C THR A 151 -52.75 34.50 2.39
N LEU A 152 -51.87 33.82 1.64
CA LEU A 152 -50.87 32.88 2.20
C LEU A 152 -49.52 33.53 2.46
N TYR A 153 -49.06 34.38 1.54
CA TYR A 153 -47.77 35.04 1.63
C TYR A 153 -47.97 36.53 1.91
N PRO A 154 -47.05 37.19 2.64
CA PRO A 154 -47.06 38.63 2.75
C PRO A 154 -46.92 39.31 1.39
N GLU A 155 -47.70 40.36 1.17
CA GLU A 155 -47.66 41.17 -0.04
C GLU A 155 -47.35 42.63 0.27
N LEU A 156 -46.28 43.14 -0.35
CA LEU A 156 -45.88 44.54 -0.33
C LEU A 156 -46.60 45.31 -1.44
N VAL A 157 -47.34 46.35 -1.04
CA VAL A 157 -48.10 47.23 -1.95
C VAL A 157 -47.70 48.67 -1.67
N ASN A 158 -47.19 49.37 -2.68
CA ASN A 158 -46.82 50.78 -2.54
C ASN A 158 -48.05 51.65 -2.38
N TYR A 159 -48.11 52.42 -1.30
CA TYR A 159 -49.12 53.45 -1.10
C TYR A 159 -48.74 54.72 -1.86
N ASN A 160 -47.48 55.12 -1.74
CA ASN A 160 -46.85 56.22 -2.45
C ASN A 160 -45.35 55.93 -2.62
N SER A 161 -44.55 56.93 -3.00
CA SER A 161 -43.12 56.76 -3.22
C SER A 161 -42.29 56.53 -1.95
N SER A 162 -42.83 56.78 -0.75
CA SER A 162 -42.10 56.68 0.52
C SER A 162 -42.65 55.62 1.47
N VAL A 163 -43.90 55.19 1.32
CA VAL A 163 -44.60 54.28 2.23
C VAL A 163 -45.13 53.05 1.48
N THR A 164 -44.83 51.88 2.03
CA THR A 164 -45.31 50.59 1.53
C THR A 164 -46.20 49.90 2.59
N PHE A 165 -47.35 49.36 2.19
CA PHE A 165 -48.14 48.46 3.04
C PHE A 165 -47.63 47.02 2.91
N CYS A 166 -47.56 46.31 4.02
CA CYS A 166 -47.39 44.87 4.05
C CYS A 166 -48.70 44.22 4.48
N ASP A 167 -49.43 43.63 3.53
CA ASP A 167 -50.61 42.80 3.81
C ASP A 167 -50.13 41.43 4.31
N SER A 168 -50.33 41.14 5.60
CA SER A 168 -49.85 39.89 6.20
C SER A 168 -50.84 38.73 5.99
N PRO A 169 -50.36 37.47 6.04
CA PRO A 169 -51.25 36.34 6.32
C PRO A 169 -51.96 36.50 7.68
N GLY A 170 -53.04 35.77 7.89
CA GLY A 170 -53.72 35.74 9.19
C GLY A 170 -52.87 35.10 10.29
N PHE A 171 -53.08 35.52 11.54
CA PHE A 171 -52.54 34.78 12.69
C PHE A 171 -53.08 33.33 12.67
N HIS A 172 -52.17 32.36 12.82
CA HIS A 172 -52.40 30.91 12.72
C HIS A 172 -53.24 30.50 11.50
N ASP A 173 -52.56 30.20 10.39
CA ASP A 173 -53.22 29.74 9.19
C ASP A 173 -54.00 28.44 9.46
N SER A 174 -55.31 28.48 9.27
CA SER A 174 -56.20 27.35 9.58
C SER A 174 -56.24 26.26 8.49
N ARG A 175 -55.46 26.40 7.40
CA ARG A 175 -55.46 25.44 6.28
C ARG A 175 -54.69 24.15 6.61
N SER A 176 -53.45 24.27 7.05
CA SER A 176 -52.63 23.16 7.56
C SER A 176 -51.35 23.66 8.22
N SER A 177 -50.70 22.79 9.00
CA SER A 177 -49.36 23.03 9.56
C SER A 177 -48.33 23.46 8.50
N ALA A 178 -48.36 22.86 7.30
CA ALA A 178 -47.49 23.26 6.20
C ALA A 178 -47.72 24.71 5.74
N HIS A 179 -48.98 25.16 5.64
CA HIS A 179 -49.29 26.55 5.27
C HIS A 179 -48.82 27.52 6.35
N GLU A 180 -49.03 27.17 7.63
CA GLU A 180 -48.60 28.00 8.75
C GLU A 180 -47.08 28.16 8.78
N ILE A 181 -46.31 27.07 8.78
CA ILE A 181 -44.85 27.11 8.83
C ILE A 181 -44.29 27.93 7.66
N VAL A 182 -44.75 27.66 6.43
CA VAL A 182 -44.23 28.33 5.25
C VAL A 182 -44.64 29.81 5.21
N SER A 183 -45.88 30.15 5.58
CA SER A 183 -46.31 31.56 5.63
C SER A 183 -45.49 32.36 6.65
N MET A 184 -45.16 31.76 7.79
CA MET A 184 -44.31 32.38 8.82
C MET A 184 -42.84 32.48 8.37
N ASP A 185 -42.32 31.47 7.65
CA ASP A 185 -40.96 31.51 7.07
C ASP A 185 -40.79 32.69 6.09
N VAL A 186 -41.76 32.83 5.19
CA VAL A 186 -41.80 33.92 4.22
C VAL A 186 -41.99 35.27 4.94
N MET A 187 -42.86 35.31 5.96
CA MET A 187 -43.07 36.51 6.76
C MET A 187 -41.80 36.95 7.50
N LYS A 188 -41.02 36.03 8.06
CA LYS A 188 -39.72 36.31 8.69
C LYS A 188 -38.71 36.83 7.67
N SER A 189 -38.71 36.26 6.48
CA SER A 189 -37.85 36.66 5.37
C SER A 189 -38.19 38.07 4.82
N VAL A 190 -39.45 38.49 4.87
CA VAL A 190 -39.89 39.83 4.47
C VAL A 190 -39.67 40.87 5.59
N THR A 191 -40.10 40.57 6.81
CA THR A 191 -40.01 41.48 7.97
C THR A 191 -38.57 41.79 8.38
N SER A 192 -37.63 40.85 8.20
CA SER A 192 -36.19 41.06 8.46
C SER A 192 -35.57 42.18 7.62
N ARG A 193 -36.25 42.64 6.57
CA ARG A 193 -35.80 43.75 5.71
C ARG A 193 -36.37 45.09 6.14
N PHE A 194 -37.33 45.14 7.06
CA PHE A 194 -37.99 46.38 7.46
C PHE A 194 -37.00 47.27 8.22
N LYS A 195 -36.95 48.56 7.87
CA LYS A 195 -36.10 49.56 8.56
C LYS A 195 -36.90 50.36 9.58
N LYS A 196 -38.06 50.85 9.17
CA LYS A 196 -39.02 51.55 10.02
C LYS A 196 -40.41 50.99 9.80
N VAL A 197 -41.17 50.80 10.88
CA VAL A 197 -42.49 50.19 10.82
C VAL A 197 -43.51 50.97 11.65
N LYS A 198 -44.77 50.90 11.22
CA LYS A 198 -45.93 51.14 12.08
C LYS A 198 -46.96 50.04 11.85
N ILE A 199 -47.79 49.76 12.83
CA ILE A 199 -48.60 48.54 12.85
C ILE A 199 -50.09 48.87 12.85
N LEU A 200 -50.83 48.24 11.94
CA LEU A 200 -52.29 48.27 11.92
C LEU A 200 -52.81 46.94 12.45
N LEU A 201 -53.42 46.96 13.64
CA LEU A 201 -54.06 45.79 14.22
C LEU A 201 -55.54 45.78 13.82
N LEU A 202 -55.95 44.82 13.01
CA LEU A 202 -57.32 44.69 12.56
C LEU A 202 -58.07 43.65 13.38
N GLU A 203 -59.23 44.05 13.89
CA GLU A 203 -60.15 43.17 14.62
C GLU A 203 -61.59 43.37 14.12
N LYS A 204 -62.38 42.29 14.08
CA LYS A 204 -63.79 42.40 13.71
C LYS A 204 -64.53 43.17 14.80
N TYR A 205 -65.36 44.14 14.43
CA TYR A 205 -66.13 44.93 15.40
C TYR A 205 -66.94 44.06 16.38
N SER A 206 -67.48 42.93 15.94
CA SER A 206 -68.23 42.00 16.80
C SER A 206 -67.40 41.36 17.92
N SER A 207 -66.06 41.41 17.83
CA SER A 207 -65.14 40.94 18.88
C SER A 207 -64.72 42.06 19.85
N LEU A 208 -65.14 43.30 19.58
CA LEU A 208 -64.90 44.49 20.40
C LEU A 208 -66.19 45.00 21.05
N GLN A 209 -67.15 44.09 21.27
CA GLN A 209 -68.47 44.38 21.84
C GLN A 209 -68.74 43.51 23.07
N TYR A 210 -69.56 44.04 23.99
CA TYR A 210 -70.03 43.30 25.15
C TYR A 210 -70.96 42.13 24.75
N GLY A 211 -70.81 40.98 25.42
CA GLY A 211 -71.72 39.83 25.27
C GLY A 211 -71.38 38.85 24.15
N PHE A 212 -70.46 39.19 23.24
CA PHE A 212 -69.97 38.29 22.20
C PHE A 212 -68.55 37.80 22.54
N SER A 213 -68.38 36.47 22.69
CA SER A 213 -67.12 35.73 22.94
C SER A 213 -65.99 36.51 23.63
N LYS A 214 -65.88 36.39 24.96
CA LYS A 214 -64.90 37.10 25.80
C LYS A 214 -63.43 36.87 25.40
N ASP A 215 -63.11 35.73 24.76
CA ASP A 215 -61.73 35.32 24.51
C ASP A 215 -61.19 35.77 23.14
N ASN A 216 -62.04 36.30 22.25
CA ASN A 216 -61.64 36.56 20.86
C ASN A 216 -60.57 37.66 20.75
N PHE A 217 -60.76 38.82 21.38
CA PHE A 217 -59.80 39.92 21.27
C PHE A 217 -58.53 39.65 22.08
N ILE A 218 -58.65 39.04 23.27
CA ILE A 218 -57.49 38.63 24.08
C ILE A 218 -56.57 37.69 23.29
N ASN A 219 -57.12 36.73 22.54
CA ASN A 219 -56.32 35.86 21.67
C ASN A 219 -55.58 36.65 20.59
N THR A 220 -56.20 37.69 20.01
CA THR A 220 -55.52 38.56 19.04
C THR A 220 -54.37 39.34 19.69
N LEU A 221 -54.53 39.80 20.93
CA LEU A 221 -53.47 40.47 21.70
C LEU A 221 -52.35 39.50 22.09
N GLN A 222 -52.68 38.24 22.39
CA GLN A 222 -51.69 37.18 22.60
C GLN A 222 -50.83 36.98 21.34
N HIS A 223 -51.46 36.79 20.17
CA HIS A 223 -50.71 36.65 18.92
C HIS A 223 -49.84 37.88 18.60
N LEU A 224 -50.31 39.08 18.93
CA LEU A 224 -49.53 40.30 18.74
C LEU A 224 -48.32 40.37 19.68
N ASN A 225 -48.50 40.01 20.96
CA ASN A 225 -47.41 39.94 21.94
C ASN A 225 -46.38 38.87 21.57
N ASP A 226 -46.87 37.75 21.08
CA ASP A 226 -46.05 36.63 20.63
C ASP A 226 -45.27 36.98 19.35
N PHE A 227 -45.85 37.80 18.48
CA PHE A 227 -45.21 38.30 17.27
C PHE A 227 -44.19 39.42 17.53
N LEU A 228 -44.45 40.30 18.51
CA LEU A 228 -43.57 41.42 18.86
C LEU A 228 -42.76 41.09 20.11
N VAL A 229 -41.49 40.74 19.93
CA VAL A 229 -40.57 40.36 21.02
C VAL A 229 -40.56 41.41 22.14
N ASP A 230 -40.61 42.69 21.76
CA ASP A 230 -40.74 43.83 22.67
C ASP A 230 -41.97 44.70 22.30
N ILE A 231 -43.17 44.20 22.60
CA ILE A 231 -44.42 44.96 22.36
C ILE A 231 -44.45 46.32 23.05
N GLU A 232 -43.69 46.54 24.14
CA GLU A 232 -43.67 47.84 24.84
C GLU A 232 -43.04 48.93 23.98
N ARG A 233 -42.04 48.59 23.17
CA ARG A 233 -41.45 49.52 22.19
C ARG A 233 -42.41 49.90 21.06
N TYR A 234 -43.30 48.97 20.68
CA TYR A 234 -44.21 49.14 19.55
C TYR A 234 -45.59 49.66 19.92
N LYS A 235 -45.99 49.60 21.21
CA LYS A 235 -47.34 49.98 21.66
C LYS A 235 -47.76 51.36 21.17
N ASP A 236 -46.83 52.31 21.18
CA ASP A 236 -47.05 53.69 20.76
C ASP A 236 -46.97 53.88 19.23
N HIS A 237 -46.84 52.80 18.47
CA HIS A 237 -46.83 52.78 17.01
C HIS A 237 -47.84 51.76 16.43
N ILE A 238 -48.86 51.41 17.23
CA ILE A 238 -49.98 50.55 16.84
C ILE A 238 -51.28 51.36 16.77
N VAL A 239 -52.08 51.12 15.72
CA VAL A 239 -53.46 51.59 15.56
C VAL A 239 -54.40 50.39 15.50
N LEU A 240 -55.48 50.41 16.27
CA LEU A 240 -56.57 49.43 16.21
C LEU A 240 -57.61 49.86 15.17
N ILE A 241 -57.88 49.01 14.19
CA ILE A 241 -58.92 49.22 13.19
C ILE A 241 -60.02 48.18 13.39
N ALA A 242 -61.18 48.65 13.84
CA ALA A 242 -62.37 47.80 13.97
C ALA A 242 -63.07 47.65 12.62
N THR A 243 -63.07 46.46 12.06
CA THR A 243 -63.57 46.20 10.71
C THR A 243 -64.98 45.64 10.71
N LYS A 244 -65.58 45.57 9.51
CA LYS A 244 -66.91 45.00 9.27
C LYS A 244 -68.02 45.71 10.04
N ILE A 245 -67.86 47.02 10.23
CA ILE A 245 -68.80 47.87 10.95
C ILE A 245 -70.09 47.97 10.12
N PRO A 246 -71.25 47.54 10.66
CA PRO A 246 -72.51 47.58 9.94
C PRO A 246 -73.02 49.03 9.79
N LEU A 247 -73.93 49.25 8.83
CA LEU A 247 -74.70 50.48 8.78
C LEU A 247 -75.85 50.38 9.80
N THR A 248 -75.64 50.93 10.99
CA THR A 248 -76.65 50.97 12.07
C THR A 248 -77.33 52.33 12.15
N TYR A 249 -78.64 52.31 12.37
CA TYR A 249 -79.46 53.49 12.63
C TYR A 249 -79.67 53.64 14.13
N ILE A 250 -79.84 54.88 14.60
CA ILE A 250 -80.18 55.17 16.00
C ILE A 250 -81.70 55.00 16.14
N PRO A 251 -82.19 53.96 16.84
CA PRO A 251 -83.60 53.82 17.13
C PRO A 251 -84.01 54.87 18.17
N THR A 252 -85.16 55.49 17.99
CA THR A 252 -85.84 56.17 19.10
C THR A 252 -86.73 55.18 19.85
N ASP A 253 -87.22 55.55 21.04
CA ASP A 253 -88.16 54.71 21.82
C ASP A 253 -89.45 54.38 21.02
N ASP A 254 -89.75 55.15 19.97
CA ASP A 254 -90.70 54.78 18.91
C ASP A 254 -90.01 53.99 17.79
N ILE A 255 -90.48 52.75 17.58
CA ILE A 255 -89.93 51.75 16.63
C ILE A 255 -89.86 52.23 15.17
N ASN A 256 -90.63 53.28 14.81
CA ASN A 256 -90.75 53.79 13.44
C ASN A 256 -90.06 55.14 13.19
N VAL A 257 -89.31 55.69 14.16
CA VAL A 257 -88.61 56.97 14.01
C VAL A 257 -87.09 56.74 14.11
N ILE A 258 -86.39 57.10 13.03
CA ILE A 258 -84.92 57.02 12.95
C ILE A 258 -84.37 58.43 13.20
N SER A 259 -83.60 58.62 14.27
CA SER A 259 -83.02 59.95 14.60
C SER A 259 -81.69 60.23 13.88
N GLY A 260 -81.06 59.21 13.29
CA GLY A 260 -79.81 59.35 12.53
C GLY A 260 -79.11 58.01 12.29
N ILE A 261 -77.93 58.09 11.67
CA ILE A 261 -77.02 56.96 11.46
C ILE A 261 -75.97 57.00 12.58
N VAL A 262 -75.61 55.84 13.13
CA VAL A 262 -74.50 55.73 14.09
C VAL A 262 -73.20 56.15 13.42
N THR A 263 -72.59 57.23 13.91
CA THR A 263 -71.38 57.82 13.34
C THR A 263 -70.14 56.99 13.67
N GLU A 264 -69.02 57.29 13.02
CA GLU A 264 -67.74 56.61 13.30
C GLU A 264 -67.29 56.88 14.73
N GLU A 265 -67.40 58.12 15.18
CA GLU A 265 -67.10 58.55 16.54
C GLU A 265 -67.92 57.76 17.58
N MET A 266 -69.21 57.51 17.35
CA MET A 266 -70.03 56.70 18.26
C MET A 266 -69.54 55.26 18.39
N HIS A 267 -69.12 54.63 17.28
CA HIS A 267 -68.52 53.29 17.32
C HIS A 267 -67.18 53.28 18.03
N ILE A 268 -66.34 54.29 17.79
CA ILE A 268 -65.04 54.45 18.47
C ILE A 268 -65.24 54.58 19.99
N GLU A 269 -66.20 55.39 20.44
CA GLU A 269 -66.51 55.51 21.88
C GLU A 269 -67.03 54.19 22.49
N SER A 270 -67.79 53.40 21.72
CA SER A 270 -68.19 52.06 22.13
C SER A 270 -67.00 51.12 22.30
N ILE A 271 -66.04 51.16 21.38
CA ILE A 271 -64.80 50.37 21.45
C ILE A 271 -63.94 50.83 22.64
N MET A 272 -63.80 52.14 22.86
CA MET A 272 -63.07 52.71 24.01
C MET A 272 -63.61 52.16 25.34
N LYS A 273 -64.94 52.14 25.51
CA LYS A 273 -65.57 51.54 26.70
C LYS A 273 -65.24 50.06 26.86
N TYR A 274 -65.23 49.29 25.77
CA TYR A 274 -64.86 47.88 25.78
C TYR A 274 -63.40 47.67 26.17
N LEU A 275 -62.47 48.49 25.64
CA LEU A 275 -61.04 48.41 25.97
C LEU A 275 -60.79 48.72 27.44
N ASN A 276 -61.41 49.77 27.99
CA ASN A 276 -61.28 50.13 29.40
C ASN A 276 -61.77 49.00 30.34
N HIS A 277 -62.90 48.36 29.99
CA HIS A 277 -63.38 47.21 30.75
C HIS A 277 -62.45 45.99 30.64
N THR A 278 -61.89 45.76 29.46
CA THR A 278 -60.91 44.68 29.24
C THR A 278 -59.65 44.94 30.07
N GLU A 279 -59.14 46.17 30.07
CA GLU A 279 -58.02 46.59 30.91
C GLU A 279 -58.28 46.35 32.40
N THR A 280 -59.44 46.79 32.90
CA THR A 280 -59.86 46.59 34.29
C THR A 280 -59.90 45.10 34.64
N SER A 281 -60.48 44.27 33.77
CA SER A 281 -60.56 42.82 33.98
C SER A 281 -59.18 42.14 33.99
N LEU A 282 -58.24 42.59 33.16
CA LEU A 282 -56.87 42.07 33.17
C LEU A 282 -56.10 42.52 34.42
N ALA A 283 -56.30 43.77 34.86
CA ALA A 283 -55.70 44.30 36.07
C ALA A 283 -56.16 43.56 37.34
N GLU A 284 -57.44 43.17 37.40
CA GLU A 284 -57.97 42.32 38.47
C GLU A 284 -57.27 40.94 38.51
N LYS A 285 -57.04 40.32 37.34
CA LYS A 285 -56.35 39.03 37.22
C LYS A 285 -54.89 39.06 37.64
N LEU A 286 -54.23 40.23 37.67
CA LEU A 286 -52.86 40.35 38.16
C LEU A 286 -52.76 40.10 39.68
N ASN A 287 -53.84 40.25 40.42
CA ASN A 287 -53.90 39.97 41.87
C ASN A 287 -54.16 38.48 42.19
N GLU A 288 -54.42 37.66 41.17
CA GLU A 288 -54.64 36.22 41.31
C GLU A 288 -53.31 35.45 41.25
N LYS A 289 -53.31 34.19 41.73
CA LYS A 289 -52.13 33.31 41.69
C LYS A 289 -51.94 32.75 40.28
N ILE A 290 -51.33 33.54 39.38
CA ILE A 290 -51.06 33.19 37.98
C ILE A 290 -49.58 32.87 37.72
N GLY A 291 -49.30 32.08 36.68
CA GLY A 291 -47.92 31.73 36.29
C GLY A 291 -47.15 32.92 35.70
N LYS A 292 -45.82 32.90 35.82
CA LYS A 292 -44.90 33.99 35.40
C LYS A 292 -45.14 34.49 33.96
N ASN A 293 -45.35 33.57 33.00
CA ASN A 293 -45.58 33.94 31.60
C ASN A 293 -46.91 34.68 31.40
N LYS A 294 -47.99 34.28 32.11
CA LYS A 294 -49.28 34.99 32.03
C LYS A 294 -49.21 36.37 32.69
N LEU A 295 -48.44 36.49 33.78
CA LEU A 295 -48.24 37.75 34.46
C LEU A 295 -47.51 38.77 33.58
N ASP A 296 -46.42 38.36 32.92
CA ASP A 296 -45.69 39.20 31.94
C ASP A 296 -46.59 39.62 30.77
N PHE A 297 -47.33 38.68 30.19
CA PHE A 297 -48.29 38.96 29.11
C PHE A 297 -49.34 40.00 29.52
N TYR A 298 -50.02 39.83 30.65
CA TYR A 298 -51.06 40.76 31.09
C TYR A 298 -50.51 42.17 31.36
N GLN A 299 -49.33 42.29 31.96
CA GLN A 299 -48.68 43.59 32.18
C GLN A 299 -48.39 44.33 30.87
N LYS A 300 -47.82 43.62 29.88
CA LYS A 300 -47.52 44.18 28.55
C LYS A 300 -48.78 44.59 27.80
N VAL A 301 -49.82 43.75 27.83
CA VAL A 301 -51.09 44.05 27.16
C VAL A 301 -51.83 45.21 27.80
N ILE A 302 -51.82 45.36 29.13
CA ILE A 302 -52.41 46.53 29.80
C ILE A 302 -51.78 47.83 29.29
N LYS A 303 -50.45 47.89 29.19
CA LYS A 303 -49.74 49.05 28.64
C LYS A 303 -50.12 49.34 27.18
N LEU A 304 -50.34 48.29 26.37
CA LEU A 304 -50.85 48.44 25.01
C LEU A 304 -52.28 49.00 24.98
N LEU A 305 -53.18 48.45 25.80
CA LEU A 305 -54.57 48.92 25.90
C LEU A 305 -54.62 50.40 26.31
N GLN A 306 -53.77 50.82 27.24
CA GLN A 306 -53.62 52.22 27.64
C GLN A 306 -53.14 53.09 26.49
N SER A 307 -52.15 52.62 25.73
CA SER A 307 -51.68 53.34 24.54
C SER A 307 -52.81 53.50 23.51
N LEU A 308 -53.54 52.43 23.16
CA LEU A 308 -54.66 52.49 22.21
C LEU A 308 -55.77 53.47 22.63
N GLN A 309 -55.93 53.72 23.94
CA GLN A 309 -56.92 54.64 24.49
C GLN A 309 -56.49 56.13 24.46
N THR A 310 -55.33 56.46 23.87
CA THR A 310 -54.84 57.84 23.76
C THR A 310 -55.82 58.74 23.00
N ARG A 311 -55.99 59.98 23.50
CA ARG A 311 -56.81 61.03 22.89
C ARG A 311 -55.96 62.26 22.52
N ASP A 312 -56.39 62.99 21.51
CA ASP A 312 -55.82 64.30 21.17
C ASP A 312 -56.37 65.41 22.10
N GLU A 313 -55.89 66.64 21.88
CA GLU A 313 -56.30 67.83 22.63
C GLU A 313 -57.81 68.12 22.55
N ASN A 314 -58.49 67.63 21.50
CA ASN A 314 -59.93 67.77 21.31
C ASN A 314 -60.73 66.59 21.89
N GLY A 315 -60.06 65.68 22.59
CA GLY A 315 -60.66 64.48 23.15
C GLY A 315 -60.98 63.40 22.12
N LYS A 316 -60.52 63.49 20.87
CA LYS A 316 -60.74 62.46 19.84
C LYS A 316 -59.69 61.35 19.96
N ALA A 317 -60.12 60.10 19.79
CA ALA A 317 -59.21 58.95 19.76
C ALA A 317 -58.17 59.08 18.64
N THR A 318 -56.89 58.91 18.97
CA THR A 318 -55.79 59.01 17.99
C THR A 318 -55.35 57.68 17.42
N ARG A 319 -55.68 56.57 18.09
CA ARG A 319 -55.17 55.22 17.77
C ARG A 319 -56.26 54.18 17.52
N ILE A 320 -57.51 54.60 17.41
CA ILE A 320 -58.63 53.73 17.08
C ILE A 320 -59.39 54.33 15.91
N ASN A 321 -59.66 53.51 14.90
CA ASN A 321 -60.56 53.87 13.82
C ASN A 321 -61.42 52.67 13.40
N VAL A 322 -62.36 52.90 12.50
CA VAL A 322 -63.37 51.94 12.05
C VAL A 322 -63.31 51.79 10.54
N PHE A 323 -63.46 50.57 10.04
CA PHE A 323 -63.60 50.27 8.62
C PHE A 323 -64.99 49.71 8.33
N ARG A 324 -65.79 50.50 7.62
CA ARG A 324 -67.22 50.22 7.37
C ARG A 324 -67.44 49.15 6.32
N ARG A 325 -68.52 48.36 6.49
CA ARG A 325 -69.05 47.56 5.39
C ARG A 325 -69.66 48.49 4.33
N PRO A 326 -69.62 48.10 3.04
CA PRO A 326 -70.43 48.75 2.03
C PRO A 326 -71.94 48.68 2.36
N TYR A 327 -72.70 49.64 1.84
CA TYR A 327 -74.15 49.75 2.07
C TYR A 327 -74.99 49.71 0.78
N LYS A 328 -74.33 49.62 -0.38
CA LYS A 328 -74.95 49.43 -1.70
C LYS A 328 -74.03 48.58 -2.57
N ALA A 329 -74.56 48.01 -3.65
CA ALA A 329 -73.75 47.28 -4.63
C ALA A 329 -73.00 48.26 -5.57
N GLY A 330 -71.89 47.80 -6.16
CA GLY A 330 -71.08 48.56 -7.13
C GLY A 330 -69.70 48.97 -6.60
N PRO A 331 -68.94 49.79 -7.35
CA PRO A 331 -67.58 50.19 -6.98
C PRO A 331 -67.52 50.92 -5.63
N LEU A 332 -66.56 50.55 -4.77
CA LEU A 332 -66.41 51.14 -3.43
C LEU A 332 -66.15 52.66 -3.49
N MET A 333 -65.38 53.11 -4.49
CA MET A 333 -65.03 54.51 -4.72
C MET A 333 -66.25 55.41 -5.03
N ASN A 334 -67.37 54.82 -5.45
CA ASN A 334 -68.60 55.55 -5.77
C ASN A 334 -69.55 55.69 -4.55
N MET A 335 -69.06 55.38 -3.35
CA MET A 335 -69.85 55.41 -2.11
C MET A 335 -69.36 56.52 -1.19
N SER A 336 -70.16 57.58 -1.04
CA SER A 336 -69.77 58.78 -0.29
C SER A 336 -69.41 58.52 1.18
N LEU A 337 -70.08 57.58 1.85
CA LEU A 337 -69.75 57.21 3.22
C LEU A 337 -68.40 56.48 3.32
N LEU A 338 -68.07 55.63 2.34
CA LEU A 338 -66.78 54.95 2.31
C LEU A 338 -65.65 55.91 1.94
N GLU A 339 -65.86 56.87 1.03
CA GLU A 339 -64.83 57.86 0.71
C GLU A 339 -64.48 58.71 1.95
N LYS A 340 -65.48 59.16 2.72
CA LYS A 340 -65.23 59.82 4.02
C LYS A 340 -64.52 58.90 5.03
N ASN A 341 -64.88 57.62 5.06
CA ASN A 341 -64.23 56.64 5.93
C ASN A 341 -62.76 56.42 5.53
N LYS A 342 -62.45 56.44 4.23
CA LYS A 342 -61.09 56.36 3.69
C LYS A 342 -60.24 57.56 4.11
N ASP A 343 -60.77 58.77 4.04
CA ASP A 343 -60.08 59.98 4.51
C ASP A 343 -59.79 59.89 6.02
N SER A 344 -60.76 59.45 6.80
CA SER A 344 -60.64 59.22 8.25
C SER A 344 -59.55 58.18 8.58
N LEU A 345 -59.59 57.02 7.91
CA LEU A 345 -58.59 55.95 8.05
C LEU A 345 -57.20 56.43 7.66
N THR A 346 -57.08 57.08 6.50
CA THR A 346 -55.80 57.59 5.98
C THR A 346 -55.20 58.60 6.95
N LYS A 347 -55.99 59.56 7.44
CA LYS A 347 -55.52 60.55 8.42
C LYS A 347 -55.00 59.89 9.69
N THR A 348 -55.71 58.88 10.21
CA THR A 348 -55.31 58.18 11.45
C THR A 348 -54.04 57.38 11.25
N ILE A 349 -53.95 56.64 10.14
CA ILE A 349 -52.79 55.79 9.82
C ILE A 349 -51.56 56.66 9.56
N MET A 350 -51.70 57.76 8.80
CA MET A 350 -50.57 58.59 8.38
C MET A 350 -50.05 59.49 9.50
N ASN A 351 -50.90 59.89 10.46
CA ASN A 351 -50.48 60.64 11.65
C ASN A 351 -49.71 59.81 12.69
N LEU A 352 -49.68 58.48 12.55
CA LEU A 352 -48.92 57.61 13.43
C LEU A 352 -47.44 57.58 13.03
N ASP A 353 -46.56 57.85 13.99
CA ASP A 353 -45.12 57.83 13.80
C ASP A 353 -44.58 56.42 13.54
N PHE A 354 -43.53 56.33 12.73
CA PHE A 354 -42.81 55.09 12.52
C PHE A 354 -41.76 54.85 13.62
N VAL A 355 -41.56 53.59 13.98
CA VAL A 355 -40.50 53.14 14.88
C VAL A 355 -39.43 52.36 14.11
N GLN A 356 -38.16 52.57 14.44
CA GLN A 356 -37.08 51.77 13.85
C GLN A 356 -37.23 50.29 14.22
N VAL A 357 -36.87 49.40 13.31
CA VAL A 357 -36.81 47.95 13.52
C VAL A 357 -35.36 47.56 13.82
N LYS A 358 -35.15 46.76 14.87
CA LYS A 358 -33.90 46.06 15.21
C LYS A 358 -33.97 44.63 14.71
N ASN A 359 -32.80 44.00 14.61
CA ASN A 359 -32.70 42.58 14.33
C ASN A 359 -33.49 41.77 15.37
N ASN A 360 -34.31 40.84 14.89
CA ASN A 360 -35.14 39.94 15.71
C ASN A 360 -36.23 40.63 16.55
N ASP A 361 -36.72 41.82 16.16
CA ASP A 361 -37.88 42.45 16.83
C ASP A 361 -39.21 41.71 16.57
N PHE A 362 -39.26 40.89 15.51
CA PHE A 362 -40.41 40.07 15.14
C PHE A 362 -40.11 38.58 15.36
N ASP A 363 -40.93 37.92 16.16
CA ASP A 363 -40.89 36.47 16.36
C ASP A 363 -42.17 35.82 15.80
N PHE A 364 -42.13 34.52 15.61
CA PHE A 364 -43.17 33.79 14.90
C PHE A 364 -43.62 32.59 15.71
N THR A 365 -44.78 32.72 16.35
CA THR A 365 -45.36 31.61 17.11
C THR A 365 -46.15 30.69 16.22
N LEU A 366 -45.68 29.45 16.13
CA LEU A 366 -46.38 28.34 15.51
C LEU A 366 -47.41 27.74 16.48
N SER A 367 -48.53 27.26 15.93
CA SER A 367 -49.48 26.41 16.65
C SER A 367 -48.79 25.14 17.18
N ASN A 368 -49.38 24.48 18.19
CA ASN A 368 -48.83 23.23 18.70
C ASN A 368 -48.78 22.14 17.61
N GLU A 369 -49.76 22.11 16.71
CA GLU A 369 -49.80 21.18 15.58
C GLU A 369 -48.67 21.47 14.58
N ALA A 370 -48.39 22.74 14.29
CA ALA A 370 -47.27 23.14 13.46
C ALA A 370 -45.91 22.84 14.11
N LYS A 371 -45.77 23.05 15.43
CA LYS A 371 -44.55 22.68 16.18
C LYS A 371 -44.29 21.17 16.13
N MET A 372 -45.33 20.36 16.35
CA MET A 372 -45.20 18.90 16.25
C MET A 372 -44.85 18.44 14.84
N TYR A 373 -45.45 19.04 13.80
CA TYR A 373 -45.09 18.73 12.42
C TYR A 373 -43.63 19.11 12.12
N LEU A 374 -43.14 20.24 12.64
CA LEU A 374 -41.74 20.68 12.54
C LEU A 374 -40.78 19.67 13.19
N GLU A 375 -41.13 19.15 14.38
CA GLU A 375 -40.37 18.08 15.06
C GLU A 375 -40.34 16.78 14.23
N CYS A 376 -41.46 16.39 13.60
CA CYS A 376 -41.48 15.25 12.68
C CYS A 376 -40.56 15.48 11.47
N LEU A 377 -40.57 16.68 10.87
CA LEU A 377 -39.68 17.01 9.74
C LEU A 377 -38.20 16.91 10.14
N LEU A 378 -37.84 17.38 11.34
CA LEU A 378 -36.49 17.28 11.89
C LEU A 378 -36.06 15.82 12.06
N LYS A 379 -36.92 14.99 12.67
CA LYS A 379 -36.63 13.57 12.86
C LYS A 379 -36.44 12.84 11.53
N LEU A 380 -37.33 13.05 10.56
CA LEU A 380 -37.26 12.40 9.25
C LEU A 380 -36.01 12.83 8.47
N THR A 381 -35.64 14.10 8.58
CA THR A 381 -34.40 14.64 8.00
C THR A 381 -33.18 13.93 8.60
N ASN A 382 -33.13 13.81 9.93
CA ASN A 382 -32.06 13.10 10.64
C ASN A 382 -31.98 11.60 10.27
N ASP A 383 -33.12 10.90 10.22
CA ASP A 383 -33.18 9.48 9.85
C ASP A 383 -32.75 9.23 8.40
N ASN A 384 -33.13 10.13 7.48
CA ASN A 384 -32.68 10.06 6.09
C ASN A 384 -31.17 10.23 5.97
N TYR A 385 -30.58 11.20 6.68
CA TYR A 385 -29.12 11.38 6.70
C TYR A 385 -28.39 10.16 7.28
N LYS A 386 -28.88 9.59 8.38
CA LYS A 386 -28.35 8.34 8.94
C LYS A 386 -28.38 7.20 7.92
N SER A 387 -29.48 7.06 7.17
CA SER A 387 -29.61 6.06 6.09
C SER A 387 -28.57 6.26 4.97
N LYS A 388 -28.33 7.50 4.55
CA LYS A 388 -27.31 7.83 3.53
C LYS A 388 -25.89 7.52 4.01
N ILE A 389 -25.59 7.77 5.28
CA ILE A 389 -24.28 7.46 5.87
C ILE A 389 -24.08 5.95 6.00
N ASN A 390 -25.14 5.19 6.34
CA ASN A 390 -25.09 3.74 6.28
C ASN A 390 -24.82 3.23 4.86
N ALA A 391 -25.46 3.81 3.84
CA ALA A 391 -25.22 3.46 2.45
C ALA A 391 -23.76 3.79 2.02
N LEU A 392 -23.20 4.90 2.49
CA LEU A 392 -21.79 5.22 2.29
C LEU A 392 -20.89 4.18 2.95
N SER A 393 -21.13 3.87 4.22
CA SER A 393 -20.36 2.86 4.98
C SER A 393 -20.32 1.52 4.23
N PHE A 394 -21.45 1.07 3.67
CA PHE A 394 -21.50 -0.13 2.84
C PHE A 394 -20.58 -0.03 1.61
N LYS A 395 -20.59 1.10 0.89
CA LYS A 395 -19.69 1.30 -0.27
C LYS A 395 -18.22 1.39 0.13
N LEU A 396 -17.91 2.01 1.27
CA LEU A 396 -16.54 2.04 1.78
C LEU A 396 -16.06 0.63 2.16
N SER A 397 -16.93 -0.20 2.74
CA SER A 397 -16.65 -1.61 3.00
C SER A 397 -16.37 -2.38 1.70
N GLU A 398 -17.19 -2.17 0.67
CA GLU A 398 -16.99 -2.78 -0.64
C GLU A 398 -15.65 -2.34 -1.26
N PHE A 399 -15.31 -1.05 -1.16
CA PHE A 399 -14.04 -0.52 -1.65
C PHE A 399 -12.82 -1.17 -0.97
N VAL A 400 -12.85 -1.33 0.37
CA VAL A 400 -11.80 -2.07 1.10
C VAL A 400 -11.71 -3.50 0.60
N THR A 401 -12.85 -4.17 0.45
CA THR A 401 -12.92 -5.57 -0.03
C THR A 401 -12.36 -5.71 -1.44
N GLN A 402 -12.72 -4.81 -2.36
CA GLN A 402 -12.20 -4.80 -3.73
C GLN A 402 -10.69 -4.57 -3.77
N ARG A 403 -10.17 -3.65 -2.95
CA ARG A 403 -8.72 -3.40 -2.83
C ARG A 403 -7.97 -4.65 -2.34
N THR A 404 -8.48 -5.35 -1.33
CA THR A 404 -7.83 -6.56 -0.81
C THR A 404 -8.03 -7.79 -1.71
N GLN A 405 -8.96 -7.76 -2.67
CA GLN A 405 -9.16 -8.85 -3.63
C GLN A 405 -8.38 -8.66 -4.95
N ASN A 406 -8.22 -7.42 -5.42
CA ASN A 406 -7.70 -7.12 -6.76
C ASN A 406 -6.33 -6.42 -6.75
N PHE A 407 -5.42 -6.84 -5.86
CA PHE A 407 -4.08 -6.28 -5.80
C PHE A 407 -3.07 -7.09 -6.64
N THR A 408 -2.12 -6.39 -7.26
CA THR A 408 -1.05 -6.99 -8.06
C THR A 408 0.25 -7.15 -7.29
N SER A 409 0.48 -6.29 -6.30
CA SER A 409 1.66 -6.30 -5.43
C SER A 409 1.23 -6.20 -3.98
N PHE A 410 1.77 -7.10 -3.17
CA PHE A 410 1.56 -7.14 -1.72
C PHE A 410 2.00 -5.84 -1.03
N HIS A 411 3.14 -5.28 -1.45
CA HIS A 411 3.69 -4.06 -0.87
C HIS A 411 2.83 -2.83 -1.21
N GLN A 412 2.34 -2.77 -2.46
CA GLN A 412 1.44 -1.70 -2.88
C GLN A 412 0.12 -1.74 -2.11
N LEU A 413 -0.47 -2.93 -1.89
CA LEU A 413 -1.68 -3.09 -1.08
C LEU A 413 -1.47 -2.55 0.33
N LEU A 414 -0.36 -2.90 0.99
CA LEU A 414 -0.07 -2.46 2.34
C LEU A 414 -0.02 -0.92 2.44
N LYS A 415 0.68 -0.29 1.49
CA LYS A 415 0.79 1.17 1.40
C LYS A 415 -0.56 1.84 1.13
N ASP A 416 -1.36 1.25 0.24
CA ASP A 416 -2.69 1.75 -0.09
C ASP A 416 -3.65 1.66 1.11
N LEU A 417 -3.65 0.53 1.84
CA LEU A 417 -4.45 0.35 3.05
C LEU A 417 -4.02 1.31 4.16
N GLU A 418 -2.72 1.54 4.35
CA GLU A 418 -2.21 2.48 5.35
C GLU A 418 -2.61 3.93 5.02
N SER A 419 -2.48 4.33 3.75
CA SER A 419 -2.95 5.63 3.27
C SER A 419 -4.46 5.79 3.47
N PHE A 420 -5.25 4.77 3.15
CA PHE A 420 -6.70 4.80 3.26
C PHE A 420 -7.17 4.82 4.73
N HIS A 421 -6.57 4.01 5.60
CA HIS A 421 -6.88 4.01 7.04
C HIS A 421 -6.56 5.38 7.68
N ASN A 422 -5.41 5.98 7.35
CA ASN A 422 -5.07 7.32 7.83
C ASN A 422 -6.08 8.38 7.35
N ALA A 423 -6.50 8.31 6.08
CA ALA A 423 -7.51 9.20 5.55
C ALA A 423 -8.88 9.01 6.23
N LEU A 424 -9.28 7.76 6.52
CA LEU A 424 -10.51 7.47 7.27
C LEU A 424 -10.45 7.99 8.70
N LYS A 425 -9.29 7.88 9.35
CA LYS A 425 -9.07 8.44 10.69
C LYS A 425 -9.22 9.95 10.70
N GLN A 426 -8.57 10.64 9.77
CA GLN A 426 -8.72 12.09 9.59
C GLN A 426 -10.18 12.48 9.29
N LEU A 427 -10.88 11.73 8.44
CA LEU A 427 -12.30 11.96 8.19
C LEU A 427 -13.10 11.81 9.50
N SER A 428 -12.91 10.74 10.26
CA SER A 428 -13.64 10.54 11.52
C SER A 428 -13.42 11.68 12.50
N GLU A 429 -12.17 12.11 12.70
CA GLU A 429 -11.81 13.24 13.57
C GLU A 429 -12.47 14.54 13.07
N ASN A 430 -12.38 14.82 11.77
CA ASN A 430 -12.98 16.02 11.17
C ASN A 430 -14.51 16.05 11.25
N LEU A 431 -15.18 14.89 11.18
CA LEU A 431 -16.64 14.79 11.26
C LEU A 431 -17.16 14.97 12.68
N ASP A 432 -16.40 14.53 13.69
CA ASP A 432 -16.77 14.73 15.10
C ASP A 432 -16.74 16.21 15.51
N GLU A 433 -15.99 17.05 14.80
CA GLU A 433 -15.90 18.51 15.02
C GLU A 433 -16.93 19.35 14.23
N THR A 434 -17.74 18.72 13.38
CA THR A 434 -18.74 19.46 12.58
C THR A 434 -19.94 19.89 13.41
N ASN A 435 -20.46 21.09 13.12
CA ASN A 435 -21.59 21.67 13.84
C ASN A 435 -22.86 21.85 12.97
N ASN A 436 -22.78 21.56 11.67
CA ASN A 436 -23.92 21.64 10.75
C ASN A 436 -23.84 20.59 9.65
N TYR A 437 -24.97 20.37 8.97
CA TYR A 437 -25.13 19.31 7.96
C TYR A 437 -24.26 19.57 6.71
N ASN A 438 -24.19 20.81 6.24
CA ASN A 438 -23.43 21.15 5.03
C ASN A 438 -21.94 20.86 5.17
N GLU A 439 -21.33 21.29 6.27
CA GLU A 439 -19.92 21.04 6.56
C GLU A 439 -19.63 19.52 6.66
N PHE A 440 -20.56 18.75 7.24
CA PHE A 440 -20.47 17.29 7.31
C PHE A 440 -20.41 16.66 5.91
N PHE A 441 -21.32 17.02 5.01
CA PHE A 441 -21.36 16.46 3.66
C PHE A 441 -20.25 16.96 2.76
N GLU A 442 -19.79 18.20 2.91
CA GLU A 442 -18.61 18.71 2.22
C GLU A 442 -17.36 17.88 2.57
N LYS A 443 -17.14 17.62 3.86
CA LYS A 443 -16.02 16.77 4.33
C LYS A 443 -16.11 15.34 3.79
N VAL A 444 -17.30 14.74 3.80
CA VAL A 444 -17.53 13.40 3.23
C VAL A 444 -17.30 13.37 1.72
N ASN A 445 -17.82 14.34 0.98
CA ASN A 445 -17.66 14.42 -0.48
C ASN A 445 -16.20 14.68 -0.87
N GLY A 446 -15.50 15.53 -0.13
CA GLY A 446 -14.07 15.75 -0.26
C GLY A 446 -13.30 14.44 -0.14
N PHE A 447 -13.56 13.68 0.93
CA PHE A 447 -12.94 12.36 1.12
C PHE A 447 -13.22 11.38 -0.02
N ILE A 448 -14.47 11.26 -0.49
CA ILE A 448 -14.85 10.37 -1.61
C ILE A 448 -14.07 10.73 -2.88
N SER A 449 -13.95 12.04 -3.16
CA SER A 449 -13.23 12.57 -4.31
C SER A 449 -11.73 12.29 -4.22
N ASP A 450 -11.12 12.59 -3.08
CA ASP A 450 -9.69 12.42 -2.82
C ASP A 450 -9.28 10.95 -2.89
N GLN A 451 -10.12 10.05 -2.37
CA GLN A 451 -9.90 8.60 -2.42
C GLN A 451 -10.32 7.95 -3.75
N LYS A 452 -10.83 8.73 -4.71
CA LYS A 452 -11.29 8.28 -6.04
C LYS A 452 -12.30 7.13 -5.97
N ILE A 453 -13.23 7.21 -5.02
CA ILE A 453 -14.26 6.19 -4.82
C ILE A 453 -15.35 6.41 -5.87
N SER A 454 -15.74 5.34 -6.58
CA SER A 454 -16.75 5.38 -7.65
C SER A 454 -18.05 6.06 -7.18
N SER A 455 -18.28 7.29 -7.66
CA SER A 455 -19.36 8.18 -7.26
C SER A 455 -20.70 7.80 -7.93
N GLN A 456 -21.25 6.64 -7.57
CA GLN A 456 -22.65 6.32 -7.91
C GLN A 456 -23.65 6.81 -6.85
N ILE A 457 -23.18 7.40 -5.74
CA ILE A 457 -24.11 8.04 -4.81
C ILE A 457 -24.37 9.43 -5.34
N ASN A 458 -25.46 9.60 -6.10
CA ASN A 458 -25.94 10.91 -6.52
C ASN A 458 -26.49 11.65 -5.29
N TYR A 459 -25.60 12.28 -4.54
CA TYR A 459 -25.95 13.09 -3.38
C TYR A 459 -26.69 14.38 -3.80
N ASN A 460 -26.49 14.86 -5.04
CA ASN A 460 -26.90 16.21 -5.45
C ASN A 460 -28.42 16.39 -5.66
N GLU A 461 -29.18 15.38 -6.06
CA GLU A 461 -30.60 15.58 -6.39
C GLU A 461 -31.53 15.62 -5.15
N GLN A 462 -31.14 15.01 -4.03
CA GLN A 462 -31.96 14.98 -2.80
C GLN A 462 -31.46 15.91 -1.70
N ILE A 463 -30.20 16.36 -1.75
CA ILE A 463 -29.65 17.34 -0.80
C ILE A 463 -30.32 18.70 -0.97
N HIS A 464 -30.59 19.16 -2.20
CA HIS A 464 -31.26 20.46 -2.41
C HIS A 464 -32.66 20.56 -1.79
N VAL A 465 -33.38 19.45 -1.69
CA VAL A 465 -34.68 19.41 -1.00
C VAL A 465 -34.47 19.55 0.51
N LEU A 466 -33.42 18.92 1.06
CA LEU A 466 -33.08 18.96 2.48
C LEU A 466 -32.46 20.29 2.91
N GLU A 467 -31.65 20.94 2.07
CA GLU A 467 -31.11 22.29 2.30
C GLU A 467 -32.22 23.32 2.50
N LYS A 468 -33.29 23.23 1.69
CA LYS A 468 -34.46 24.11 1.81
C LYS A 468 -35.22 23.88 3.11
N TYR A 469 -35.37 22.62 3.51
CA TYR A 469 -35.97 22.29 4.80
C TYR A 469 -35.06 22.75 5.94
N GLU A 470 -33.75 22.59 5.85
CA GLU A 470 -32.79 23.04 6.84
C GLU A 470 -32.82 24.57 7.01
N GLU A 471 -32.79 25.35 5.92
CA GLU A 471 -32.87 26.81 5.99
C GLU A 471 -34.16 27.29 6.67
N MET A 472 -35.29 26.64 6.36
CA MET A 472 -36.56 26.90 7.03
C MET A 472 -36.51 26.48 8.50
N LEU A 473 -36.01 25.28 8.81
CA LEU A 473 -35.93 24.72 10.16
C LEU A 473 -35.02 25.55 11.08
N LEU A 474 -33.89 26.04 10.59
CA LEU A 474 -32.96 26.94 11.28
C LEU A 474 -33.61 28.24 11.76
N LYS A 475 -34.68 28.69 11.09
CA LYS A 475 -35.42 29.90 11.48
C LYS A 475 -36.36 29.67 12.66
N PHE A 476 -36.71 28.42 12.98
CA PHE A 476 -37.70 28.08 14.00
C PHE A 476 -37.13 27.25 15.16
N VAL A 477 -36.01 26.56 14.95
CA VAL A 477 -35.42 25.63 15.93
C VAL A 477 -33.91 25.85 16.02
N ASP A 478 -33.37 25.76 17.23
CA ASP A 478 -31.92 25.62 17.43
C ASP A 478 -31.50 24.23 16.96
N THR A 479 -30.96 24.14 15.76
CA THR A 479 -30.54 22.88 15.14
C THR A 479 -29.44 22.17 15.91
N ASN A 480 -28.72 22.87 16.79
CA ASN A 480 -27.72 22.26 17.68
C ASN A 480 -28.33 21.26 18.67
N LEU A 481 -29.65 21.35 18.93
CA LEU A 481 -30.36 20.39 19.78
C LEU A 481 -30.72 19.10 19.04
N VAL A 482 -30.63 19.07 17.71
CA VAL A 482 -31.09 17.95 16.86
C VAL A 482 -29.92 17.29 16.11
N PHE A 483 -28.93 18.07 15.67
CA PHE A 483 -27.75 17.56 15.01
C PHE A 483 -26.83 16.83 16.00
N THR A 484 -26.81 15.50 15.95
CA THR A 484 -25.95 14.64 16.79
C THR A 484 -24.96 13.85 15.92
N PRO A 485 -23.89 14.51 15.41
CA PRO A 485 -22.95 13.92 14.47
C PRO A 485 -22.28 12.65 15.02
N SER A 486 -22.12 12.52 16.34
CA SER A 486 -21.56 11.34 16.98
C SER A 486 -22.36 10.04 16.72
N SER A 487 -23.67 10.13 16.54
CA SER A 487 -24.52 8.96 16.20
C SER A 487 -24.38 8.54 14.74
N TRP A 488 -23.87 9.45 13.90
CA TRP A 488 -23.71 9.30 12.47
C TRP A 488 -22.31 8.86 12.08
N THR A 489 -21.30 9.16 12.89
CA THR A 489 -19.91 8.73 12.63
C THR A 489 -19.68 7.26 12.98
N LEU A 490 -20.60 6.60 13.71
CA LEU A 490 -20.45 5.19 14.12
C LEU A 490 -20.23 4.21 12.96
N PRO A 491 -21.02 4.23 11.86
CA PRO A 491 -20.78 3.38 10.69
C PRO A 491 -19.41 3.64 10.02
N ILE A 492 -18.92 4.88 10.04
CA ILE A 492 -17.59 5.23 9.50
C ILE A 492 -16.49 4.67 10.41
N ARG A 493 -16.64 4.81 11.73
CA ARG A 493 -15.71 4.23 12.71
C ARG A 493 -15.64 2.70 12.62
N GLN A 494 -16.76 2.04 12.31
CA GLN A 494 -16.78 0.60 12.05
C GLN A 494 -15.94 0.22 10.83
N ILE A 495 -16.04 0.99 9.73
CA ILE A 495 -15.19 0.78 8.54
C ILE A 495 -13.73 1.07 8.85
N MET A 496 -13.43 2.14 9.59
CA MET A 496 -12.07 2.46 10.03
C MET A 496 -11.44 1.30 10.79
N LYS A 497 -12.17 0.69 11.73
CA LYS A 497 -11.73 -0.50 12.47
C LYS A 497 -11.55 -1.72 11.57
N SER A 498 -12.45 -1.93 10.61
CA SER A 498 -12.31 -3.01 9.62
C SER A 498 -11.05 -2.85 8.75
N ALA A 499 -10.80 -1.63 8.25
CA ALA A 499 -9.60 -1.30 7.50
C ALA A 499 -8.32 -1.42 8.35
N GLU A 500 -8.39 -1.10 9.65
CA GLU A 500 -7.30 -1.29 10.60
C GLU A 500 -6.98 -2.78 10.81
N ASP A 501 -8.01 -3.61 10.98
CA ASP A 501 -7.87 -5.06 11.15
C ASP A 501 -7.25 -5.71 9.90
N GLU A 502 -7.65 -5.28 8.69
CA GLU A 502 -7.03 -5.69 7.42
C GLU A 502 -5.58 -5.21 7.29
N LEU A 503 -5.30 -3.95 7.61
CA LEU A 503 -3.94 -3.41 7.60
C LEU A 503 -3.03 -4.22 8.54
N TYR A 504 -3.52 -4.56 9.72
CA TYR A 504 -2.78 -5.35 10.70
C TYR A 504 -2.50 -6.79 10.22
N TRP A 505 -3.46 -7.41 9.54
CA TRP A 505 -3.26 -8.70 8.88
C TRP A 505 -2.11 -8.63 7.87
N TYR A 506 -2.15 -7.69 6.94
CA TYR A 506 -1.12 -7.54 5.92
C TYR A 506 0.25 -7.10 6.50
N LYS A 507 0.30 -6.34 7.61
CA LYS A 507 1.54 -6.07 8.34
C LYS A 507 2.15 -7.35 8.94
N SER A 508 1.31 -8.21 9.53
CA SER A 508 1.73 -9.50 10.07
C SER A 508 2.24 -10.43 8.98
N LEU A 509 1.55 -10.44 7.83
CA LEU A 509 1.93 -11.24 6.67
C LEU A 509 3.23 -10.75 6.01
N ASN A 510 3.47 -9.43 5.98
CA ASN A 510 4.77 -8.85 5.56
C ASN A 510 5.92 -9.32 6.45
N LYS A 511 5.71 -9.32 7.77
CA LYS A 511 6.70 -9.83 8.73
C LYS A 511 6.95 -11.32 8.53
N PHE A 512 5.89 -12.10 8.29
CA PHE A 512 5.99 -13.52 8.00
C PHE A 512 6.81 -13.80 6.74
N LEU A 513 6.53 -13.08 5.65
CA LEU A 513 7.28 -13.12 4.40
C LEU A 513 8.78 -12.86 4.61
N GLY A 514 9.13 -11.75 5.28
CA GLY A 514 10.53 -11.38 5.50
C GLY A 514 11.32 -12.39 6.32
N GLU A 515 10.71 -12.96 7.37
CA GLU A 515 11.36 -13.97 8.20
C GLU A 515 11.45 -15.34 7.49
N LEU A 516 10.45 -15.75 6.72
CA LEU A 516 10.53 -16.95 5.87
C LEU A 516 11.62 -16.83 4.80
N ALA A 517 11.79 -15.64 4.22
CA ALA A 517 12.84 -15.35 3.25
C ALA A 517 14.23 -15.20 3.89
N SER A 518 14.35 -15.20 5.22
CA SER A 518 15.65 -15.06 5.91
C SER A 518 16.50 -16.33 5.83
N TYR A 519 17.83 -16.18 5.87
CA TYR A 519 18.74 -17.33 5.90
C TYR A 519 18.44 -18.31 7.05
N LYS A 520 18.07 -17.79 8.23
CA LYS A 520 17.76 -18.59 9.42
C LYS A 520 16.68 -19.63 9.13
N MET A 521 15.64 -19.23 8.41
CA MET A 521 14.53 -20.11 8.03
C MET A 521 14.90 -20.95 6.82
N GLN A 522 15.48 -20.32 5.79
CA GLN A 522 15.89 -21.01 4.56
C GLN A 522 16.88 -22.17 4.82
N LYS A 523 17.67 -22.11 5.90
CA LYS A 523 18.55 -23.19 6.33
C LYS A 523 17.83 -24.54 6.50
N ASN A 524 16.61 -24.50 7.04
CA ASN A 524 15.80 -25.69 7.34
C ASN A 524 14.62 -25.84 6.36
N LYS A 525 14.65 -25.17 5.19
CA LYS A 525 13.49 -25.07 4.29
C LYS A 525 12.88 -26.43 3.91
N THR A 526 13.72 -27.44 3.68
CA THR A 526 13.28 -28.78 3.28
C THR A 526 12.53 -29.51 4.39
N GLU A 527 13.01 -29.44 5.63
CA GLU A 527 12.35 -30.03 6.79
C GLU A 527 11.01 -29.35 7.04
N MET A 528 11.01 -28.01 7.11
CA MET A 528 9.78 -27.23 7.30
C MET A 528 8.76 -27.47 6.19
N TYR A 529 9.19 -27.52 4.93
CA TYR A 529 8.31 -27.83 3.80
C TYR A 529 7.66 -29.21 3.99
N SER A 530 8.43 -30.22 4.39
CA SER A 530 7.88 -31.58 4.61
C SER A 530 6.97 -31.71 5.83
N THR A 531 7.15 -30.87 6.85
CA THR A 531 6.26 -30.79 8.01
C THR A 531 4.92 -30.14 7.64
N ILE A 532 4.93 -29.12 6.77
CA ILE A 532 3.73 -28.36 6.41
C ILE A 532 2.99 -28.98 5.22
N PHE A 533 3.72 -29.45 4.21
CA PHE A 533 3.18 -29.98 2.97
C PHE A 533 3.51 -31.47 2.86
N HIS A 534 2.50 -32.31 3.10
CA HIS A 534 2.56 -33.77 2.91
C HIS A 534 2.01 -34.13 1.53
N GLU A 535 2.23 -35.37 1.07
CA GLU A 535 1.75 -35.84 -0.24
C GLU A 535 0.22 -35.69 -0.36
N GLY A 536 -0.21 -34.59 -0.99
CA GLY A 536 -1.62 -34.25 -1.24
C GLY A 536 -2.35 -33.47 -0.15
N SER A 537 -1.71 -33.06 0.95
CA SER A 537 -2.36 -32.27 2.01
C SER A 537 -1.46 -31.23 2.67
N THR A 538 -2.06 -30.17 3.22
CA THR A 538 -1.36 -29.13 4.00
C THR A 538 -1.75 -29.24 5.47
N SER A 539 -0.77 -29.32 6.37
CA SER A 539 -1.00 -29.26 7.82
C SER A 539 -1.27 -27.82 8.23
N THR A 540 -2.55 -27.43 8.27
CA THR A 540 -2.96 -26.08 8.69
C THR A 540 -2.47 -25.75 10.10
N ASN A 541 -2.43 -26.72 11.02
CA ASN A 541 -1.95 -26.48 12.38
C ASN A 541 -0.46 -26.14 12.40
N ASP A 542 0.38 -26.87 11.66
CA ASP A 542 1.82 -26.60 11.62
C ASP A 542 2.14 -25.28 10.89
N LEU A 543 1.40 -24.99 9.80
CA LEU A 543 1.47 -23.71 9.11
C LEU A 543 1.14 -22.54 10.05
N MET A 544 0.06 -22.66 10.82
CA MET A 544 -0.37 -21.61 11.73
C MET A 544 0.56 -21.48 12.94
N ASN A 545 1.12 -22.58 13.45
CA ASN A 545 2.17 -22.56 14.47
C ASN A 545 3.43 -21.84 13.98
N LEU A 546 3.83 -22.07 12.73
CA LEU A 546 4.95 -21.35 12.11
C LEU A 546 4.64 -19.85 11.99
N PHE A 547 3.43 -19.49 11.56
CA PHE A 547 2.99 -18.10 11.46
C PHE A 547 3.03 -17.37 12.81
N VAL A 548 2.50 -17.98 13.87
CA VAL A 548 2.52 -17.39 15.23
C VAL A 548 3.94 -17.33 15.78
N GLY A 549 4.74 -18.39 15.57
CA GLY A 549 6.14 -18.42 16.01
C GLY A 549 6.97 -17.29 15.39
N ILE A 550 6.71 -16.96 14.13
CA ILE A 550 7.40 -15.88 13.42
C ILE A 550 6.84 -14.49 13.79
N THR A 551 5.52 -14.34 13.80
CA THR A 551 4.90 -13.01 13.96
C THR A 551 4.80 -12.58 15.44
N GLY A 552 4.79 -13.53 16.38
CA GLY A 552 4.77 -13.34 17.83
C GLY A 552 3.37 -13.46 18.45
N ASN A 553 3.31 -13.85 19.73
CA ASN A 553 2.06 -14.12 20.46
C ASN A 553 1.10 -12.92 20.61
N GLY A 554 1.56 -11.69 20.37
CA GLY A 554 0.70 -10.49 20.32
C GLY A 554 -0.34 -10.53 19.20
N ASN A 555 -0.19 -11.44 18.23
CA ASN A 555 -1.06 -11.57 17.06
C ASN A 555 -2.09 -12.69 17.18
N LEU A 556 -2.40 -13.15 18.40
CA LEU A 556 -3.32 -14.27 18.63
C LEU A 556 -4.72 -14.05 18.01
N LYS A 557 -5.20 -12.79 17.97
CA LYS A 557 -6.44 -12.44 17.27
C LYS A 557 -6.36 -12.78 15.78
N GLN A 558 -5.28 -12.38 15.10
CA GLN A 558 -5.08 -12.66 13.68
C GLN A 558 -4.94 -14.15 13.38
N PHE A 559 -4.36 -14.91 14.32
CA PHE A 559 -4.31 -16.37 14.23
C PHE A 559 -5.71 -17.02 14.27
N ILE A 560 -6.56 -16.59 15.22
CA ILE A 560 -7.94 -17.08 15.32
C ILE A 560 -8.72 -16.69 14.06
N ASP A 561 -8.59 -15.44 13.64
CA ASP A 561 -9.27 -14.92 12.45
C ASP A 561 -8.86 -15.68 11.19
N ALA A 562 -7.56 -15.94 11.00
CA ALA A 562 -7.03 -16.68 9.85
C ALA A 562 -7.48 -18.15 9.80
N GLN A 563 -7.63 -18.82 10.96
CA GLN A 563 -8.21 -20.17 10.99
C GLN A 563 -9.67 -20.20 10.54
N SER A 564 -10.42 -19.15 10.82
CA SER A 564 -11.82 -19.04 10.44
C SER A 564 -12.05 -18.50 9.01
N ASP A 565 -11.02 -17.91 8.39
CA ASP A 565 -11.08 -17.29 7.07
C ASP A 565 -10.28 -18.10 6.03
N SER A 566 -11.01 -18.69 5.07
CA SER A 566 -10.44 -19.51 4.00
C SER A 566 -9.52 -18.71 3.06
N LYS A 567 -9.78 -17.42 2.83
CA LYS A 567 -8.94 -16.55 1.99
C LYS A 567 -7.57 -16.35 2.65
N ARG A 568 -7.57 -15.97 3.93
CA ARG A 568 -6.34 -15.75 4.71
C ARG A 568 -5.51 -17.02 4.83
N THR A 569 -6.16 -18.16 5.01
CA THR A 569 -5.49 -19.47 4.99
C THR A 569 -4.84 -19.74 3.63
N LEU A 570 -5.54 -19.50 2.51
CA LEU A 570 -4.98 -19.69 1.16
C LEU A 570 -3.79 -18.76 0.88
N GLU A 571 -3.82 -17.51 1.36
CA GLU A 571 -2.69 -16.57 1.27
C GLU A 571 -1.46 -17.12 2.01
N LEU A 572 -1.63 -17.59 3.25
CA LEU A 572 -0.54 -18.20 4.03
C LEU A 572 0.04 -19.44 3.35
N VAL A 573 -0.83 -20.30 2.82
CA VAL A 573 -0.44 -21.52 2.09
C VAL A 573 0.38 -21.14 0.86
N SER A 574 -0.10 -20.20 0.04
CA SER A 574 0.57 -19.75 -1.19
C SER A 574 1.95 -19.15 -0.89
N ILE A 575 2.05 -18.29 0.13
CA ILE A 575 3.29 -17.66 0.55
C ILE A 575 4.31 -18.70 1.04
N THR A 576 3.87 -19.57 1.94
CA THR A 576 4.74 -20.58 2.55
C THR A 576 5.20 -21.60 1.52
N ASN A 577 4.30 -22.03 0.63
CA ASN A 577 4.63 -22.95 -0.44
C ASN A 577 5.70 -22.34 -1.37
N SER A 578 5.53 -21.08 -1.77
CA SER A 578 6.47 -20.39 -2.68
C SER A 578 7.86 -20.20 -2.06
N LEU A 579 7.94 -19.76 -0.80
CA LEU A 579 9.23 -19.47 -0.14
C LEU A 579 9.96 -20.72 0.38
N LEU A 580 9.25 -21.80 0.70
CA LEU A 580 9.86 -23.04 1.17
C LEU A 580 10.03 -24.09 0.07
N GLN A 581 9.56 -23.81 -1.16
CA GLN A 581 9.67 -24.73 -2.28
C GLN A 581 11.12 -25.16 -2.49
N LYS A 582 11.32 -26.47 -2.73
CA LYS A 582 12.63 -27.00 -3.09
C LYS A 582 13.08 -26.42 -4.43
N SER A 583 14.38 -26.15 -4.55
CA SER A 583 14.99 -25.71 -5.80
C SER A 583 14.88 -26.81 -6.84
N ASN A 584 14.58 -26.46 -8.08
CA ASN A 584 14.61 -27.36 -9.22
C ASN A 584 16.05 -27.48 -9.72
N ILE A 585 16.64 -28.66 -9.58
CA ILE A 585 18.04 -28.93 -9.89
C ILE A 585 18.07 -29.97 -11.01
N THR A 586 18.64 -29.62 -12.16
CA THR A 586 18.74 -30.52 -13.32
C THR A 586 20.17 -30.58 -13.83
N CYS A 587 20.55 -31.71 -14.43
CA CYS A 587 21.84 -31.87 -15.09
C CYS A 587 21.64 -32.47 -16.48
N ASP A 588 22.19 -31.82 -17.51
CA ASP A 588 22.06 -32.30 -18.88
C ASP A 588 23.21 -33.23 -19.31
N ALA A 589 23.07 -33.86 -20.48
CA ALA A 589 24.08 -34.77 -21.03
C ALA A 589 25.42 -34.08 -21.38
N ASN A 590 25.46 -32.75 -21.45
CA ASN A 590 26.69 -31.99 -21.71
C ASN A 590 27.46 -31.66 -20.42
N GLY A 591 26.92 -32.02 -19.25
CA GLY A 591 27.48 -31.69 -17.95
C GLY A 591 27.12 -30.28 -17.48
N ARG A 592 25.96 -29.75 -17.90
CA ARG A 592 25.42 -28.47 -17.42
C ARG A 592 24.49 -28.71 -16.24
N LEU A 593 24.89 -28.25 -15.07
CA LEU A 593 24.09 -28.27 -13.85
C LEU A 593 23.32 -26.95 -13.73
N ILE A 594 21.99 -27.00 -13.75
CA ILE A 594 21.12 -25.82 -13.69
C ILE A 594 20.25 -25.89 -12.45
N ILE A 595 20.30 -24.83 -11.64
CA ILE A 595 19.54 -24.67 -10.41
C ILE A 595 18.61 -23.49 -10.57
N LYS A 596 17.30 -23.72 -10.41
CA LYS A 596 16.26 -22.69 -10.46
C LYS A 596 15.43 -22.73 -9.18
N GLY A 597 15.22 -21.60 -8.53
CA GLY A 597 14.38 -21.53 -7.33
C GLY A 597 13.99 -20.11 -6.96
N PHE A 598 13.08 -19.94 -6.01
CA PHE A 598 12.80 -18.62 -5.43
C PHE A 598 13.97 -18.14 -4.56
N GLN A 599 14.41 -19.06 -3.70
CA GLN A 599 15.46 -18.88 -2.71
C GLN A 599 16.44 -20.06 -2.84
N VAL A 600 17.70 -19.80 -3.16
CA VAL A 600 18.70 -20.85 -3.45
C VAL A 600 19.88 -20.76 -2.49
N ARG A 601 20.32 -21.89 -1.94
CA ARG A 601 21.52 -21.98 -1.08
C ARG A 601 22.60 -22.80 -1.77
N ILE A 602 23.87 -22.43 -1.58
CA ILE A 602 25.00 -23.22 -2.11
C ILE A 602 25.04 -24.62 -1.49
N ALA A 603 24.73 -24.75 -0.20
CA ALA A 603 24.68 -26.03 0.49
C ALA A 603 23.76 -27.08 -0.19
N GLU A 604 22.77 -26.66 -0.99
CA GLU A 604 21.86 -27.57 -1.72
C GLU A 604 22.54 -28.32 -2.86
N ILE A 605 23.68 -27.82 -3.36
CA ILE A 605 24.46 -28.45 -4.43
C ILE A 605 25.89 -28.80 -4.00
N ASN A 606 26.26 -28.55 -2.75
CA ASN A 606 27.63 -28.71 -2.25
C ASN A 606 27.92 -30.14 -1.75
N SER A 607 27.37 -31.15 -2.43
CA SER A 607 27.56 -32.57 -2.11
C SER A 607 27.99 -33.35 -3.35
N ILE A 608 29.16 -33.99 -3.27
CA ILE A 608 29.77 -34.73 -4.39
C ILE A 608 28.86 -35.87 -4.84
N ASP A 609 28.38 -36.69 -3.90
CA ASP A 609 27.53 -37.85 -4.18
C ASP A 609 26.19 -37.43 -4.81
N PHE A 610 25.65 -36.30 -4.34
CA PHE A 610 24.41 -35.74 -4.90
C PHE A 610 24.60 -35.29 -6.34
N VAL A 611 25.65 -34.51 -6.64
CA VAL A 611 25.91 -34.01 -7.99
C VAL A 611 26.27 -35.15 -8.94
N GLN A 612 27.07 -36.12 -8.50
CA GLN A 612 27.43 -37.30 -9.31
C GLN A 612 26.21 -38.15 -9.66
N SER A 613 25.32 -38.41 -8.70
CA SER A 613 24.09 -39.16 -8.94
C SER A 613 23.14 -38.42 -9.88
N LEU A 614 22.97 -37.09 -9.71
CA LEU A 614 22.12 -36.27 -10.58
C LEU A 614 22.65 -36.18 -12.02
N CYS A 615 23.97 -36.10 -12.18
CA CYS A 615 24.61 -35.98 -13.49
C CYS A 615 24.94 -37.34 -14.14
N ASN A 616 24.44 -38.47 -13.62
CA ASN A 616 24.73 -39.81 -14.13
C ASN A 616 26.24 -40.09 -14.27
N ASN A 617 27.05 -39.66 -13.30
CA ASN A 617 28.52 -39.72 -13.31
C ASN A 617 29.20 -38.95 -14.47
N ASN A 618 28.49 -38.09 -15.21
CA ASN A 618 29.10 -37.19 -16.17
C ASN A 618 29.89 -36.09 -15.46
N THR A 619 31.02 -35.69 -16.03
CA THR A 619 31.82 -34.57 -15.54
C THR A 619 31.06 -33.26 -15.74
N VAL A 620 30.79 -32.54 -14.65
CA VAL A 620 30.19 -31.20 -14.69
C VAL A 620 31.18 -30.23 -15.33
N LYS A 621 30.72 -29.49 -16.35
CA LYS A 621 31.51 -28.48 -17.07
C LYS A 621 31.02 -27.07 -16.79
N GLU A 622 29.72 -26.93 -16.52
CA GLU A 622 29.06 -25.63 -16.33
C GLU A 622 28.01 -25.74 -15.21
N VAL A 623 27.92 -24.70 -14.38
CA VAL A 623 26.96 -24.57 -13.29
C VAL A 623 26.22 -23.24 -13.45
N ALA A 624 24.89 -23.26 -13.45
CA ALA A 624 24.06 -22.06 -13.46
C ALA A 624 23.12 -22.04 -12.26
N ILE A 625 23.20 -20.98 -11.46
CA ILE A 625 22.37 -20.77 -10.28
C ILE A 625 21.47 -19.56 -10.51
N LEU A 626 20.18 -19.80 -10.62
CA LEU A 626 19.17 -18.82 -10.98
C LEU A 626 18.14 -18.71 -9.84
N ALA A 627 18.12 -17.58 -9.13
CA ALA A 627 17.17 -17.34 -8.06
C ALA A 627 16.21 -16.19 -8.40
N VAL A 628 14.91 -16.35 -8.15
CA VAL A 628 13.92 -15.29 -8.36
C VAL A 628 14.11 -14.13 -7.38
N GLU A 629 14.55 -14.41 -6.15
CA GLU A 629 14.74 -13.40 -5.11
C GLU A 629 16.16 -13.38 -4.54
N THR A 630 16.58 -14.41 -3.79
CA THR A 630 17.89 -14.42 -3.12
C THR A 630 18.70 -15.69 -3.38
N ILE A 631 20.01 -15.51 -3.56
CA ILE A 631 21.00 -16.57 -3.39
C ILE A 631 21.75 -16.39 -2.06
N PHE A 632 21.77 -17.44 -1.24
CA PHE A 632 22.58 -17.54 -0.03
C PHE A 632 23.89 -18.26 -0.34
N LEU A 633 24.99 -17.54 -0.21
CA LEU A 633 26.33 -18.08 -0.29
C LEU A 633 26.72 -18.55 1.12
N ASP A 634 26.31 -19.76 1.47
CA ASP A 634 26.37 -20.30 2.83
C ASP A 634 27.47 -21.33 3.07
N GLU A 635 28.14 -21.81 2.02
CA GLU A 635 29.30 -22.70 2.07
C GLU A 635 30.35 -22.33 1.01
N ASP A 636 31.59 -22.78 1.21
CA ASP A 636 32.62 -22.75 0.17
C ASP A 636 32.30 -23.84 -0.87
N ILE A 637 32.48 -23.54 -2.15
CA ILE A 637 32.19 -24.54 -3.19
C ILE A 637 33.16 -25.72 -3.10
N ILE A 638 32.65 -26.94 -3.32
CA ILE A 638 33.44 -28.17 -3.36
C ILE A 638 34.46 -28.19 -4.51
N ASP A 639 35.58 -28.89 -4.28
CA ASP A 639 36.71 -29.00 -5.23
C ASP A 639 36.33 -29.60 -6.59
N MET A 640 35.18 -30.30 -6.71
CA MET A 640 34.71 -30.84 -7.99
C MET A 640 34.40 -29.74 -9.03
N PHE A 641 34.20 -28.49 -8.59
CA PHE A 641 33.95 -27.36 -9.48
C PHE A 641 35.23 -26.62 -9.93
N ARG A 642 36.41 -27.18 -9.67
CA ARG A 642 37.67 -26.66 -10.23
C ARG A 642 37.68 -26.78 -11.75
N GLY A 643 37.98 -25.66 -12.43
CA GLY A 643 37.95 -25.59 -13.89
C GLY A 643 36.54 -25.53 -14.50
N VAL A 644 35.48 -25.47 -13.68
CA VAL A 644 34.07 -25.42 -14.13
C VAL A 644 33.63 -23.97 -14.35
N ASN A 645 32.87 -23.72 -15.41
CA ASN A 645 32.29 -22.40 -15.65
C ASN A 645 31.05 -22.19 -14.76
N MET A 646 30.93 -21.04 -14.10
CA MET A 646 29.84 -20.76 -13.17
C MET A 646 29.12 -19.47 -13.54
N PHE A 647 27.79 -19.57 -13.63
CA PHE A 647 26.86 -18.46 -13.85
C PHE A 647 25.95 -18.33 -12.63
N ILE A 648 25.84 -17.13 -12.06
CA ILE A 648 24.93 -16.87 -10.93
C ILE A 648 24.11 -15.63 -11.23
N ALA A 649 22.79 -15.74 -11.11
CA ALA A 649 21.87 -14.63 -11.28
C ALA A 649 20.77 -14.65 -10.21
N ALA A 650 20.66 -13.55 -9.48
CA ALA A 650 19.64 -13.35 -8.46
C ALA A 650 19.51 -11.86 -8.16
N PRO A 651 18.31 -11.30 -7.89
CA PRO A 651 18.23 -9.91 -7.47
C PRO A 651 19.01 -9.62 -6.20
N LYS A 652 18.99 -10.53 -5.22
CA LYS A 652 19.69 -10.38 -3.95
C LYS A 652 20.73 -11.48 -3.76
N TRP A 653 21.91 -11.10 -3.27
CA TRP A 653 22.99 -12.00 -2.89
C TRP A 653 23.30 -11.79 -1.42
N GLU A 654 23.29 -12.86 -0.63
CA GLU A 654 23.58 -12.80 0.81
C GLU A 654 24.72 -13.75 1.17
N VAL A 655 25.84 -13.17 1.60
CA VAL A 655 27.03 -13.93 2.00
C VAL A 655 26.98 -14.24 3.49
N ILE A 656 26.97 -15.52 3.85
CA ILE A 656 26.91 -15.98 5.24
C ILE A 656 28.32 -16.32 5.71
N GLY A 657 28.92 -15.46 6.53
CA GLY A 657 30.31 -15.64 6.99
C GLY A 657 31.33 -15.33 5.88
N GLN A 658 32.55 -15.87 6.00
CA GLN A 658 33.59 -15.76 4.97
C GLN A 658 33.48 -16.92 4.00
N ARG A 659 33.41 -16.64 2.69
CA ARG A 659 33.10 -17.65 1.67
C ARG A 659 33.99 -17.56 0.44
N ARG A 660 34.20 -18.72 -0.20
CA ARG A 660 35.06 -18.87 -1.36
C ARG A 660 34.38 -19.64 -2.50
N ILE A 661 34.46 -19.07 -3.70
CA ILE A 661 34.13 -19.74 -4.96
C ILE A 661 35.46 -20.00 -5.68
N VAL A 662 35.95 -21.24 -5.63
CA VAL A 662 37.24 -21.66 -6.21
C VAL A 662 37.04 -22.42 -7.51
N LEU A 663 37.08 -21.71 -8.64
CA LEU A 663 37.01 -22.28 -9.99
C LEU A 663 38.40 -22.49 -10.60
N SER A 664 39.45 -22.43 -9.78
CA SER A 664 40.84 -22.50 -10.27
C SER A 664 41.14 -23.86 -10.89
N GLY A 665 42.00 -23.87 -11.91
CA GLY A 665 42.35 -25.09 -12.63
C GLY A 665 43.08 -26.11 -11.76
N GLN A 666 42.99 -27.39 -12.13
CA GLN A 666 43.71 -28.45 -11.42
C GLN A 666 45.22 -28.37 -11.70
N PRO A 667 46.08 -28.67 -10.73
CA PRO A 667 47.52 -28.81 -10.98
C PRO A 667 47.81 -29.90 -12.02
N GLY A 668 48.85 -29.72 -12.81
CA GLY A 668 49.34 -30.73 -13.75
C GLY A 668 49.83 -31.95 -12.99
N SER A 669 49.43 -33.14 -13.44
CA SER A 669 49.77 -34.40 -12.79
C SER A 669 51.27 -34.66 -12.80
N GLU A 670 51.75 -35.35 -11.77
CA GLU A 670 53.12 -35.85 -11.73
C GLU A 670 53.32 -36.95 -12.79
N ILE A 671 54.52 -36.98 -13.37
CA ILE A 671 54.88 -38.00 -14.36
C ILE A 671 55.03 -39.34 -13.64
N SER A 672 54.34 -40.37 -14.13
CA SER A 672 54.37 -41.69 -13.50
C SER A 672 55.76 -42.31 -13.53
N ALA A 673 56.17 -42.88 -12.38
CA ALA A 673 57.49 -43.50 -12.21
C ALA A 673 57.78 -44.66 -13.19
N GLY A 674 56.76 -45.23 -13.83
CA GLY A 674 56.90 -46.30 -14.82
C GLY A 674 57.35 -45.85 -16.20
N ASN A 675 57.29 -44.55 -16.53
CA ASN A 675 57.77 -44.04 -17.82
C ASN A 675 58.28 -42.58 -17.71
N PRO A 676 59.34 -42.33 -16.91
CA PRO A 676 59.80 -40.98 -16.60
C PRO A 676 60.69 -40.36 -17.69
N TYR A 677 61.14 -41.15 -18.67
CA TYR A 677 62.12 -40.71 -19.67
C TYR A 677 61.51 -40.53 -21.06
N VAL A 678 62.02 -39.57 -21.84
CA VAL A 678 61.66 -39.41 -23.25
C VAL A 678 62.19 -40.60 -24.08
N ALA A 679 61.92 -40.62 -25.39
CA ALA A 679 62.19 -41.77 -26.26
C ALA A 679 63.64 -42.27 -26.28
N ASN A 680 64.62 -41.48 -25.82
CA ASN A 680 66.01 -41.88 -25.69
C ASN A 680 66.33 -42.71 -24.43
N GLY A 681 65.35 -42.91 -23.54
CA GLY A 681 65.45 -43.77 -22.35
C GLY A 681 66.33 -43.24 -21.23
N LYS A 682 66.80 -41.98 -21.31
CA LYS A 682 67.70 -41.38 -20.32
C LYS A 682 67.27 -39.99 -19.87
N ASP A 683 66.76 -39.13 -20.75
CA ASP A 683 66.38 -37.77 -20.33
C ASP A 683 64.98 -37.76 -19.73
N GLY A 684 64.79 -37.02 -18.64
CA GLY A 684 63.50 -36.85 -18.00
C GLY A 684 62.47 -36.19 -18.91
N LYS A 685 61.22 -36.63 -18.83
CA LYS A 685 60.08 -36.02 -19.52
C LYS A 685 59.73 -34.66 -18.92
N PRO A 686 59.33 -33.68 -19.75
CA PRO A 686 58.72 -32.44 -19.26
C PRO A 686 57.46 -32.69 -18.43
N GLY A 687 57.21 -31.84 -17.44
CA GLY A 687 55.99 -31.89 -16.63
C GLY A 687 54.72 -31.61 -17.44
N LEU A 688 53.59 -32.18 -17.02
CA LEU A 688 52.30 -31.93 -17.68
C LEU A 688 51.78 -30.51 -17.38
N PRO A 689 51.05 -29.88 -18.30
CA PRO A 689 50.53 -28.53 -18.10
C PRO A 689 49.45 -28.52 -17.01
N GLY A 690 49.32 -27.38 -16.33
CA GLY A 690 48.21 -27.14 -15.42
C GLY A 690 46.90 -26.95 -16.17
N GLY A 691 45.78 -27.35 -15.56
CA GLY A 691 44.45 -27.13 -16.10
C GLY A 691 44.07 -25.65 -16.13
N ASN A 692 43.20 -25.26 -17.06
CA ASN A 692 42.67 -23.89 -17.09
C ASN A 692 41.70 -23.63 -15.93
N GLY A 693 41.65 -22.39 -15.47
CA GLY A 693 40.62 -21.93 -14.55
C GLY A 693 39.26 -21.81 -15.24
N GLY A 694 38.20 -22.12 -14.51
CA GLY A 694 36.82 -21.95 -14.94
C GLY A 694 36.38 -20.48 -14.90
N SER A 695 35.50 -20.10 -15.82
CA SER A 695 35.02 -18.72 -15.93
C SER A 695 33.84 -18.45 -15.00
N PHE A 696 33.73 -17.23 -14.49
CA PHE A 696 32.67 -16.79 -13.60
C PHE A 696 31.89 -15.62 -14.20
N PHE A 697 30.56 -15.71 -14.14
CA PHE A 697 29.66 -14.60 -14.43
C PHE A 697 28.60 -14.46 -13.33
N GLY A 698 28.49 -13.27 -12.76
CA GLY A 698 27.49 -12.94 -11.75
C GLY A 698 26.64 -11.74 -12.17
N ILE A 699 25.35 -11.74 -11.83
CA ILE A 699 24.50 -10.54 -11.89
C ILE A 699 23.63 -10.45 -10.63
N GLY A 700 23.59 -9.25 -10.05
CA GLY A 700 22.77 -8.96 -8.86
C GLY A 700 22.46 -7.49 -8.69
N LEU A 701 21.39 -7.20 -7.95
CA LEU A 701 20.96 -5.85 -7.59
C LEU A 701 21.42 -5.47 -6.19
N GLN A 702 21.23 -6.36 -5.21
CA GLN A 702 21.56 -6.12 -3.81
C GLN A 702 22.59 -7.15 -3.33
N PHE A 703 23.68 -6.68 -2.71
CA PHE A 703 24.74 -7.55 -2.19
C PHE A 703 24.93 -7.34 -0.68
N LEU A 704 24.39 -8.26 0.11
CA LEU A 704 24.58 -8.27 1.55
C LEU A 704 25.86 -9.02 1.91
N ASN A 705 26.76 -8.33 2.62
CA ASN A 705 28.06 -8.85 3.05
C ASN A 705 29.00 -9.29 1.92
N GLY A 706 28.89 -8.71 0.71
CA GLY A 706 29.69 -9.11 -0.46
C GLY A 706 31.21 -9.07 -0.24
N LYS A 707 31.73 -8.16 0.60
CA LYS A 707 33.16 -8.10 1.01
C LYS A 707 33.71 -9.39 1.63
N SER A 708 32.84 -10.26 2.12
CA SER A 708 33.17 -11.55 2.74
C SER A 708 33.24 -12.70 1.72
N LEU A 709 32.98 -12.43 0.44
CA LEU A 709 33.09 -13.40 -0.65
C LEU A 709 34.37 -13.18 -1.45
N ARG A 710 35.06 -14.30 -1.73
CA ARG A 710 36.24 -14.34 -2.61
C ARG A 710 36.02 -15.32 -3.75
N ILE A 711 36.27 -14.89 -4.98
CA ILE A 711 36.11 -15.70 -6.20
C ILE A 711 37.47 -15.88 -6.88
N GLU A 712 37.86 -17.12 -7.16
CA GLU A 712 39.19 -17.48 -7.67
C GLU A 712 39.10 -18.32 -8.95
N SER A 713 39.51 -17.75 -10.08
CA SER A 713 39.52 -18.43 -11.40
C SER A 713 40.95 -18.53 -11.95
N ASN A 714 41.91 -18.91 -11.10
CA ASN A 714 43.32 -18.98 -11.50
C ASN A 714 43.58 -20.22 -12.38
N GLY A 715 44.63 -20.16 -13.20
CA GLY A 715 45.15 -21.36 -13.84
C GLY A 715 45.76 -22.33 -12.83
N GLY A 716 45.69 -23.63 -13.12
CA GLY A 716 46.35 -24.66 -12.33
C GLY A 716 47.87 -24.60 -12.49
N ARG A 717 48.62 -24.94 -11.44
CA ARG A 717 50.08 -25.01 -11.49
C ARG A 717 50.53 -26.11 -12.45
N GLY A 718 51.59 -25.89 -13.23
CA GLY A 718 52.19 -26.95 -14.04
C GLY A 718 52.78 -28.08 -13.19
N GLY A 719 52.77 -29.29 -13.72
CA GLY A 719 53.36 -30.48 -13.08
C GLY A 719 54.89 -30.44 -13.05
N PRO A 720 55.54 -31.17 -12.14
CA PRO A 720 56.99 -31.27 -12.10
C PRO A 720 57.54 -32.06 -13.30
N GLY A 721 58.69 -31.63 -13.83
CA GLY A 721 59.46 -32.42 -14.80
C GLY A 721 60.14 -33.63 -14.13
N ALA A 722 60.27 -34.74 -14.86
CA ALA A 722 60.95 -35.93 -14.35
C ALA A 722 62.48 -35.73 -14.30
N ASN A 723 63.15 -36.40 -13.37
CA ASN A 723 64.62 -36.37 -13.31
C ASN A 723 65.22 -37.20 -14.45
N GLY A 724 66.43 -36.83 -14.91
CA GLY A 724 67.21 -37.64 -15.84
C GLY A 724 67.77 -38.91 -15.20
N ALA A 725 67.98 -39.95 -15.99
CA ALA A 725 68.58 -41.21 -15.57
C ALA A 725 70.06 -41.04 -15.27
N LYS A 726 70.59 -41.78 -14.29
CA LYS A 726 72.04 -41.88 -14.08
C LYS A 726 72.71 -42.46 -15.34
N GLY A 727 73.84 -41.88 -15.73
CA GLY A 727 74.65 -42.38 -16.83
C GLY A 727 75.15 -43.81 -16.57
N VAL A 728 75.40 -44.56 -17.63
CA VAL A 728 75.95 -45.92 -17.51
C VAL A 728 77.41 -45.81 -17.06
N SER A 729 77.82 -46.66 -16.13
CA SER A 729 79.21 -46.70 -15.68
C SER A 729 80.16 -47.01 -16.85
N GLY A 730 81.35 -46.43 -16.80
CA GLY A 730 82.36 -46.63 -17.83
C GLY A 730 82.91 -48.06 -17.81
N LEU A 731 83.41 -48.51 -18.96
CA LEU A 731 84.04 -49.82 -19.09
C LEU A 731 85.32 -49.88 -18.24
N ALA A 732 85.56 -51.04 -17.62
CA ALA A 732 86.83 -51.29 -16.94
C ALA A 732 88.00 -51.20 -17.94
N GLY A 733 89.13 -50.67 -17.49
CA GLY A 733 90.37 -50.69 -18.26
C GLY A 733 90.90 -52.12 -18.37
N GLY A 734 91.51 -52.45 -19.50
CA GLY A 734 92.18 -53.75 -19.69
C GLY A 734 93.39 -53.88 -18.77
N ASP A 735 93.52 -55.04 -18.15
CA ASP A 735 94.69 -55.38 -17.34
C ASP A 735 95.94 -55.53 -18.23
N ALA A 736 97.11 -55.14 -17.72
CA ALA A 736 98.38 -55.31 -18.42
C ALA A 736 98.69 -56.79 -18.76
N SER A 737 98.11 -57.75 -18.01
CA SER A 737 98.19 -59.19 -18.28
C SER A 737 97.76 -59.54 -19.69
N GLU A 738 96.68 -58.94 -20.18
CA GLU A 738 96.10 -59.21 -21.50
C GLU A 738 96.99 -58.66 -22.61
N LYS A 739 97.56 -57.46 -22.43
CA LYS A 739 98.53 -56.87 -23.36
C LYS A 739 99.80 -57.70 -23.46
N LEU A 740 100.30 -58.19 -22.33
CA LEU A 740 101.53 -58.99 -22.26
C LEU A 740 101.39 -60.36 -22.94
N VAL A 741 100.21 -61.00 -22.87
CA VAL A 741 99.91 -62.22 -23.63
C VAL A 741 99.95 -61.98 -25.14
N LEU A 742 99.52 -60.79 -25.58
CA LEU A 742 99.55 -60.36 -26.99
C LEU A 742 100.95 -59.89 -27.44
N GLY A 743 101.94 -59.87 -26.55
CA GLY A 743 103.32 -59.46 -26.84
C GLY A 743 103.50 -57.94 -26.96
N ILE A 744 102.54 -57.15 -26.48
CA ILE A 744 102.54 -55.69 -26.53
C ILE A 744 103.05 -55.19 -25.17
N TYR A 745 104.23 -54.56 -25.15
CA TYR A 745 104.79 -53.93 -23.97
C TYR A 745 105.63 -52.70 -24.33
N ASP A 746 105.44 -51.62 -23.60
CA ASP A 746 106.09 -50.33 -23.85
C ASP A 746 107.55 -50.32 -23.37
N HIS A 747 107.84 -51.06 -22.29
CA HIS A 747 109.14 -51.05 -21.64
C HIS A 747 109.66 -52.47 -21.44
N SER A 748 110.77 -52.80 -22.10
CA SER A 748 111.50 -54.05 -21.87
C SER A 748 112.96 -53.79 -21.57
N TYR A 749 113.42 -54.33 -20.45
CA TYR A 749 114.80 -54.24 -20.01
C TYR A 749 115.45 -55.61 -20.15
N PHE A 750 116.62 -55.67 -20.81
CA PHE A 750 117.30 -56.91 -21.16
C PHE A 750 118.76 -56.88 -20.69
N PHE A 751 119.17 -57.92 -19.96
CA PHE A 751 120.49 -58.00 -19.33
C PHE A 751 121.23 -59.26 -19.81
N ASN A 752 122.35 -59.09 -20.54
CA ASN A 752 122.99 -60.14 -21.37
C ASN A 752 124.28 -60.73 -20.84
N ALA A 753 124.86 -60.19 -19.76
CA ALA A 753 126.10 -60.69 -19.19
C ALA A 753 126.17 -60.32 -17.71
N GLY A 754 126.86 -61.18 -16.94
CA GLY A 754 126.93 -61.21 -15.48
C GLY A 754 126.90 -59.83 -14.83
N VAL A 755 125.80 -59.55 -14.13
CA VAL A 755 125.71 -58.37 -13.29
C VAL A 755 126.49 -58.67 -12.01
N LYS A 756 127.48 -57.83 -11.69
CA LYS A 756 128.05 -57.79 -10.34
C LYS A 756 126.90 -57.50 -9.37
N THR A 757 126.82 -58.30 -8.31
CA THR A 757 125.73 -58.32 -7.32
C THR A 757 125.38 -56.96 -6.71
N ASP A 758 126.28 -55.99 -6.76
CA ASP A 758 126.09 -54.68 -6.13
C ASP A 758 125.18 -53.75 -6.94
N ASP A 759 125.19 -53.80 -8.28
CA ASP A 759 124.34 -52.94 -9.13
C ASP A 759 122.90 -53.47 -9.27
N VAL A 760 122.70 -54.79 -9.19
CA VAL A 760 121.36 -55.40 -9.09
C VAL A 760 120.77 -55.22 -7.70
N ASN A 761 121.57 -55.22 -6.62
CA ASN A 761 121.09 -54.85 -5.29
C ASN A 761 120.54 -53.41 -5.26
N ASN A 762 121.24 -52.47 -5.91
CA ASN A 762 120.83 -51.07 -5.96
C ASN A 762 119.56 -50.85 -6.81
N ALA A 763 119.33 -51.64 -7.86
CA ALA A 763 118.10 -51.60 -8.65
C ALA A 763 116.92 -52.34 -7.99
N ILE A 764 117.18 -53.42 -7.22
CA ILE A 764 116.15 -54.20 -6.48
C ILE A 764 115.69 -53.46 -5.21
N HIS A 765 116.45 -52.48 -4.70
CA HIS A 765 116.04 -51.65 -3.57
C HIS A 765 114.79 -50.79 -3.82
N ALA A 766 114.28 -50.71 -5.06
CA ALA A 766 113.01 -50.06 -5.40
C ALA A 766 111.79 -51.01 -5.35
N ILE A 767 111.97 -52.30 -5.06
CA ILE A 767 110.89 -53.32 -5.05
C ILE A 767 110.53 -53.67 -3.59
N PRO A 768 109.23 -53.73 -3.22
CA PRO A 768 108.79 -54.03 -1.86
C PRO A 768 109.35 -55.35 -1.30
N SER A 769 109.60 -55.36 0.01
CA SER A 769 110.40 -56.33 0.78
C SER A 769 109.90 -57.79 0.83
N SER A 770 108.85 -58.17 0.09
CA SER A 770 108.26 -59.52 0.12
C SER A 770 108.93 -60.54 -0.80
N PHE A 771 109.98 -60.14 -1.56
CA PHE A 771 110.62 -60.99 -2.58
C PHE A 771 111.96 -61.61 -2.19
N ARG A 772 112.37 -61.55 -0.90
CA ARG A 772 113.76 -61.82 -0.50
C ARG A 772 114.14 -63.28 -0.16
N GLU A 773 113.23 -64.27 -0.13
CA GLU A 773 113.57 -65.54 0.55
C GLU A 773 113.47 -66.90 -0.18
N GLU A 774 113.09 -67.02 -1.47
CA GLU A 774 113.01 -68.36 -2.09
C GLU A 774 113.69 -68.57 -3.45
N ALA A 775 114.38 -67.57 -4.01
CA ALA A 775 115.00 -67.70 -5.34
C ALA A 775 116.48 -68.17 -5.34
N PHE A 776 117.13 -68.32 -4.19
CA PHE A 776 118.57 -68.64 -4.09
C PHE A 776 118.88 -69.86 -3.20
N LYS A 777 118.31 -71.02 -3.54
CA LYS A 777 118.83 -72.34 -3.11
C LYS A 777 119.23 -73.15 -4.33
N LEU A 778 120.31 -72.74 -5.01
CA LEU A 778 121.01 -73.55 -5.99
C LEU A 778 122.47 -73.65 -5.56
N TYR A 779 122.93 -74.90 -5.44
CA TYR A 779 124.19 -75.34 -4.85
C TYR A 779 125.44 -74.61 -5.38
N PRO A 780 126.50 -74.44 -4.56
CA PRO A 780 127.75 -73.83 -4.98
C PRO A 780 128.51 -74.78 -5.91
N TYR A 781 129.23 -74.21 -6.88
CA TYR A 781 129.94 -74.85 -8.00
C TYR A 781 129.10 -75.04 -9.27
N ASP A 782 128.85 -73.93 -9.97
CA ASP A 782 129.13 -73.73 -11.40
C ASP A 782 128.64 -72.32 -11.81
N ASP A 783 129.40 -71.61 -12.64
CA ASP A 783 129.05 -70.27 -13.15
C ASP A 783 127.70 -70.27 -13.89
N VAL A 784 126.61 -69.91 -13.20
CA VAL A 784 125.27 -69.81 -13.80
C VAL A 784 125.09 -68.44 -14.45
N TYR A 785 125.25 -68.39 -15.76
CA TYR A 785 124.83 -67.25 -16.57
C TYR A 785 123.31 -67.28 -16.76
N ALA A 786 122.61 -66.26 -16.26
CA ALA A 786 121.18 -66.06 -16.45
C ALA A 786 120.92 -64.80 -17.29
N GLU A 787 120.14 -64.94 -18.35
CA GLU A 787 119.56 -63.79 -19.06
C GLU A 787 118.27 -63.39 -18.32
N VAL A 788 118.19 -62.12 -17.90
CA VAL A 788 117.01 -61.56 -17.26
C VAL A 788 116.33 -60.59 -18.21
N LYS A 789 115.04 -60.81 -18.49
CA LYS A 789 114.18 -59.85 -19.19
C LYS A 789 113.10 -59.36 -18.25
N ILE A 790 113.03 -58.06 -18.02
CA ILE A 790 111.96 -57.44 -17.23
C ILE A 790 111.03 -56.71 -18.20
N LEU A 791 109.74 -57.05 -18.16
CA LEU A 791 108.68 -56.31 -18.81
C LEU A 791 107.90 -55.56 -17.74
N THR A 792 107.68 -54.27 -17.95
CA THR A 792 106.79 -53.46 -17.11
C THR A 792 105.73 -52.86 -17.99
N GLU A 793 104.46 -53.16 -17.71
CA GLU A 793 103.33 -52.66 -18.49
C GLU A 793 102.23 -52.14 -17.56
N VAL A 794 101.60 -51.03 -17.92
CA VAL A 794 100.54 -50.41 -17.12
C VAL A 794 99.17 -50.83 -17.65
N GLY A 795 98.22 -51.03 -16.74
CA GLY A 795 96.84 -51.27 -17.13
C GLY A 795 96.20 -50.03 -17.75
N ASP A 796 95.22 -50.24 -18.62
CA ASP A 796 94.50 -49.13 -19.26
C ASP A 796 93.63 -48.38 -18.25
N CYS A 797 93.39 -47.09 -18.51
CA CYS A 797 92.43 -46.33 -17.72
C CYS A 797 91.01 -46.89 -17.95
N GLY A 798 90.24 -47.05 -16.88
CA GLY A 798 88.81 -47.30 -17.02
C GLY A 798 88.15 -46.11 -17.70
N ALA A 799 87.27 -46.40 -18.66
CA ALA A 799 86.58 -45.38 -19.42
C ALA A 799 85.73 -44.51 -18.47
N ASN A 800 85.57 -43.22 -18.81
CA ASN A 800 84.64 -42.35 -18.10
C ASN A 800 83.22 -42.92 -18.21
N GLY A 801 82.43 -42.78 -17.15
CA GLY A 801 81.01 -43.10 -17.24
C GLY A 801 80.31 -42.16 -18.22
N ALA A 802 79.25 -42.65 -18.85
CA ALA A 802 78.45 -41.84 -19.75
C ALA A 802 77.81 -40.68 -18.99
N ALA A 803 77.58 -39.56 -19.66
CA ALA A 803 76.82 -38.45 -19.07
C ALA A 803 75.44 -38.93 -18.59
N GLY A 804 74.97 -38.38 -17.47
CA GLY A 804 73.60 -38.57 -17.02
C GLY A 804 72.62 -37.90 -17.98
N GLY A 805 71.38 -38.39 -18.00
CA GLY A 805 70.33 -37.79 -18.81
C GLY A 805 69.95 -36.39 -18.30
N PHE A 806 69.44 -35.54 -19.19
CA PHE A 806 68.92 -34.23 -18.80
C PHE A 806 67.67 -34.36 -17.94
N GLY A 807 67.44 -33.39 -17.05
CA GLY A 807 66.17 -33.27 -16.35
C GLY A 807 65.08 -32.78 -17.30
N GLY A 808 63.84 -33.19 -17.08
CA GLY A 808 62.70 -32.66 -17.83
C GLY A 808 62.35 -31.22 -17.44
N GLU A 809 61.94 -30.40 -18.41
CA GLU A 809 61.46 -29.04 -18.15
C GLU A 809 60.17 -29.05 -17.28
N SER A 810 59.89 -27.96 -16.56
CA SER A 810 58.64 -27.84 -15.79
C SER A 810 57.41 -27.77 -16.70
N GLY A 811 56.29 -28.32 -16.25
CA GLY A 811 55.00 -28.09 -16.89
C GLY A 811 54.61 -26.61 -16.86
N ILE A 812 53.95 -26.15 -17.92
CA ILE A 812 53.46 -24.77 -18.05
C ILE A 812 52.16 -24.64 -17.25
N GLY A 813 52.01 -23.57 -16.47
CA GLY A 813 50.78 -23.32 -15.72
C GLY A 813 49.60 -22.99 -16.63
N GLY A 814 48.39 -23.35 -16.21
CA GLY A 814 47.16 -23.13 -16.96
C GLY A 814 46.79 -21.65 -17.11
N LEU A 815 45.86 -21.38 -18.01
CA LEU A 815 45.31 -20.03 -18.20
C LEU A 815 44.16 -19.76 -17.23
N PRO A 816 43.97 -18.52 -16.75
CA PRO A 816 42.85 -18.16 -15.89
C PRO A 816 41.53 -18.08 -16.66
N GLY A 817 40.44 -18.37 -15.96
CA GLY A 817 39.08 -18.19 -16.47
C GLY A 817 38.71 -16.71 -16.59
N ASP A 818 37.68 -16.42 -17.38
CA ASP A 818 37.10 -15.07 -17.43
C ASP A 818 36.29 -14.78 -16.17
N GLN A 819 36.24 -13.53 -15.73
CA GLN A 819 35.48 -13.13 -14.54
C GLN A 819 34.72 -11.85 -14.84
N GLN A 820 33.39 -11.87 -14.62
CA GLN A 820 32.52 -10.72 -14.78
C GLN A 820 31.46 -10.71 -13.67
N LEU A 821 31.22 -9.53 -13.08
CA LEU A 821 30.15 -9.29 -12.11
C LEU A 821 29.40 -8.02 -12.51
N ILE A 822 28.10 -8.15 -12.75
CA ILE A 822 27.20 -7.03 -13.03
C ILE A 822 26.50 -6.64 -11.73
N GLU A 823 26.94 -5.51 -11.16
CA GLU A 823 26.35 -4.91 -9.97
C GLU A 823 25.32 -3.84 -10.38
N LEU A 824 24.03 -4.13 -10.30
CA LEU A 824 22.97 -3.22 -10.74
C LEU A 824 22.65 -2.11 -9.73
N GLY A 825 22.94 -2.35 -8.46
CA GLY A 825 22.81 -1.38 -7.36
C GLY A 825 24.17 -0.91 -6.85
N ASP A 826 24.34 -0.91 -5.53
CA ASP A 826 25.60 -0.53 -4.89
C ASP A 826 26.72 -1.55 -5.14
N SER A 827 27.97 -1.12 -4.95
CA SER A 827 29.14 -2.01 -5.09
C SER A 827 29.10 -3.15 -4.08
N SER A 828 29.30 -4.38 -4.55
CA SER A 828 29.32 -5.59 -3.74
C SER A 828 30.57 -5.73 -2.88
N GLN A 829 31.66 -5.06 -3.26
CA GLN A 829 33.00 -5.23 -2.68
C GLN A 829 33.53 -6.69 -2.73
N ILE A 830 32.96 -7.55 -3.58
CA ILE A 830 33.39 -8.93 -3.78
C ILE A 830 34.82 -8.96 -4.32
N LYS A 831 35.69 -9.78 -3.72
CA LYS A 831 37.10 -9.91 -4.15
C LYS A 831 37.24 -10.97 -5.23
N MET A 832 37.57 -10.56 -6.45
CA MET A 832 37.82 -11.47 -7.57
C MET A 832 39.33 -11.57 -7.87
N ARG A 833 39.86 -12.79 -8.01
CA ARG A 833 41.26 -13.08 -8.36
C ARG A 833 41.32 -13.94 -9.62
N LYS A 834 42.12 -13.49 -10.59
CA LYS A 834 42.48 -14.22 -11.82
C LYS A 834 43.97 -14.06 -12.09
N GLN A 835 44.70 -15.18 -12.15
CA GLN A 835 46.14 -15.23 -12.42
C GLN A 835 46.47 -16.50 -13.21
N ASN A 836 47.50 -16.44 -14.06
CA ASN A 836 48.04 -17.65 -14.68
C ASN A 836 48.53 -18.62 -13.61
N GLY A 837 48.47 -19.91 -13.90
CA GLY A 837 49.10 -20.90 -13.06
C GLY A 837 50.61 -20.72 -13.03
N ASP A 838 51.22 -20.99 -11.89
CA ASP A 838 52.68 -21.01 -11.79
C ASP A 838 53.25 -22.18 -12.59
N MET A 839 54.51 -22.06 -13.04
CA MET A 839 55.21 -23.20 -13.64
C MET A 839 55.45 -24.30 -12.58
N GLY A 840 55.55 -25.54 -13.06
CA GLY A 840 56.02 -26.65 -12.23
C GLY A 840 57.48 -26.50 -11.81
N THR A 841 58.00 -27.47 -11.07
CA THR A 841 59.45 -27.54 -10.79
C THR A 841 60.16 -28.30 -11.91
N ARG A 842 61.36 -27.87 -12.29
CA ARG A 842 62.21 -28.60 -13.24
C ARG A 842 62.72 -29.90 -12.63
N GLY A 843 62.85 -30.93 -13.45
CA GLY A 843 63.53 -32.17 -13.10
C GLY A 843 65.03 -31.94 -12.92
N ARG A 844 65.66 -32.73 -12.04
CA ARG A 844 67.10 -32.71 -11.84
C ARG A 844 67.80 -33.46 -12.97
N MET A 845 68.98 -33.00 -13.36
CA MET A 845 69.87 -33.75 -14.25
C MET A 845 70.28 -35.07 -13.56
N GLY A 846 70.36 -36.15 -14.34
CA GLY A 846 70.87 -37.43 -13.88
C GLY A 846 72.36 -37.34 -13.57
N GLU A 847 72.82 -38.08 -12.57
CA GLU A 847 74.24 -38.15 -12.26
C GLU A 847 75.02 -38.76 -13.43
N THR A 848 76.26 -38.30 -13.65
CA THR A 848 77.17 -38.99 -14.59
C THR A 848 77.45 -40.41 -14.10
N GLY A 849 77.55 -41.36 -15.02
CA GLY A 849 77.90 -42.74 -14.68
C GLY A 849 79.25 -42.80 -13.97
N ASP A 850 79.42 -43.77 -13.10
CA ASP A 850 80.69 -43.93 -12.39
C ASP A 850 81.78 -44.32 -13.40
N ARG A 851 83.00 -43.81 -13.24
CA ARG A 851 84.12 -44.23 -14.08
C ARG A 851 84.39 -45.72 -13.88
N GLY A 852 84.73 -46.43 -14.96
CA GLY A 852 85.14 -47.82 -14.88
C GLY A 852 86.41 -47.98 -14.03
N PRO A 853 86.61 -49.12 -13.34
CA PRO A 853 87.86 -49.36 -12.63
C PRO A 853 89.04 -49.39 -13.63
N ASN A 854 90.20 -48.87 -13.22
CA ASN A 854 91.40 -48.96 -14.04
C ASN A 854 91.91 -50.41 -14.08
N GLY A 855 92.52 -50.81 -15.20
CA GLY A 855 93.23 -52.08 -15.29
C GLY A 855 94.49 -52.07 -14.43
N ASN A 856 94.90 -53.24 -13.95
CA ASN A 856 96.08 -53.39 -13.10
C ASN A 856 97.35 -53.46 -13.95
N GLY A 857 98.43 -52.80 -13.50
CA GLY A 857 99.76 -52.95 -14.09
C GLY A 857 100.37 -54.31 -13.79
N MET A 858 101.42 -54.69 -14.52
CA MET A 858 102.16 -55.92 -14.25
C MET A 858 103.66 -55.75 -14.52
N ILE A 859 104.45 -56.41 -13.68
CA ILE A 859 105.88 -56.63 -13.89
C ILE A 859 106.10 -58.12 -14.11
N CYS A 860 106.68 -58.47 -15.26
CA CYS A 860 107.04 -59.83 -15.62
C CYS A 860 108.54 -59.98 -15.74
N VAL A 861 109.12 -60.96 -15.05
CA VAL A 861 110.54 -61.29 -15.12
C VAL A 861 110.70 -62.66 -15.78
N LYS A 862 111.41 -62.70 -16.91
CA LYS A 862 111.88 -63.93 -17.54
C LYS A 862 113.30 -64.20 -17.09
N VAL A 863 113.56 -65.40 -16.60
CA VAL A 863 114.92 -65.86 -16.31
C VAL A 863 115.22 -67.06 -17.22
N LYS A 864 116.27 -66.96 -18.03
CA LYS A 864 116.72 -68.03 -18.93
C LYS A 864 118.13 -68.49 -18.55
N ARG A 865 118.31 -69.80 -18.30
CA ARG A 865 119.61 -70.42 -18.00
C ARG A 865 120.29 -70.88 -19.29
N ARG A 866 121.59 -70.59 -19.45
CA ARG A 866 122.26 -70.76 -20.77
C ARG A 866 122.92 -72.11 -21.08
N ASN A 867 122.93 -73.11 -20.18
CA ASN A 867 123.63 -74.37 -20.47
C ASN A 867 122.83 -75.63 -20.07
N ARG A 868 122.57 -76.47 -21.09
CA ARG A 868 121.85 -77.75 -21.13
C ARG A 868 120.39 -77.70 -20.66
N SER A 869 119.49 -77.68 -21.64
CA SER A 869 118.01 -77.58 -21.62
C SER A 869 117.46 -76.16 -21.49
N ASP A 870 116.64 -75.78 -22.48
CA ASP A 870 116.13 -74.42 -22.75
C ASP A 870 115.01 -74.02 -21.76
N TYR A 871 115.24 -74.23 -20.46
CA TYR A 871 114.30 -73.86 -19.42
C TYR A 871 114.36 -72.34 -19.20
N SER A 872 113.31 -71.66 -19.64
CA SER A 872 113.00 -70.31 -19.22
C SER A 872 111.66 -70.31 -18.50
N PHE A 873 111.59 -69.67 -17.33
CA PHE A 873 110.31 -69.42 -16.68
C PHE A 873 110.05 -67.92 -16.61
N TRP A 874 108.79 -67.57 -16.77
CA TRP A 874 108.28 -66.24 -16.51
C TRP A 874 107.66 -66.25 -15.11
N LYS A 875 107.96 -65.23 -14.31
CA LYS A 875 107.19 -64.92 -13.12
C LYS A 875 106.69 -63.50 -13.25
N CYS A 876 105.37 -63.35 -13.16
CA CYS A 876 104.73 -62.05 -13.23
C CYS A 876 104.00 -61.74 -11.93
N GLN A 877 103.96 -60.47 -11.56
CA GLN A 877 103.18 -60.00 -10.43
C GLN A 877 102.44 -58.72 -10.81
N VAL A 878 101.20 -58.62 -10.34
CA VAL A 878 100.36 -57.44 -10.52
C VAL A 878 100.92 -56.29 -9.68
N THR A 879 101.02 -55.11 -10.29
CA THR A 879 101.39 -53.86 -9.63
C THR A 879 100.16 -52.95 -9.53
N ASN A 880 100.05 -52.19 -8.43
CA ASN A 880 98.98 -51.18 -8.26
C ASN A 880 99.22 -49.91 -9.10
N ASP A 881 100.27 -49.91 -9.94
CA ASP A 881 100.63 -48.79 -10.78
C ASP A 881 99.65 -48.68 -11.95
N THR A 882 98.87 -47.60 -11.94
CA THR A 882 97.99 -47.20 -13.04
C THR A 882 98.64 -46.05 -13.82
N SER A 883 98.33 -45.91 -15.10
CA SER A 883 98.91 -44.85 -15.93
C SER A 883 98.72 -43.45 -15.29
N PRO A 884 99.75 -42.58 -15.22
CA PRO A 884 99.61 -41.21 -14.70
C PRO A 884 98.55 -40.38 -15.45
N ALA A 885 98.25 -40.74 -16.70
CA ALA A 885 97.18 -40.15 -17.49
C ALA A 885 95.78 -40.42 -16.92
N CYS A 886 95.64 -41.40 -16.03
CA CYS A 886 94.36 -41.73 -15.38
C CYS A 886 93.94 -40.69 -14.33
N ASN A 887 94.78 -39.73 -13.93
CA ASN A 887 94.47 -38.75 -12.87
C ASN A 887 94.02 -37.37 -13.38
N THR A 888 93.90 -37.16 -14.70
CA THR A 888 93.39 -35.91 -15.26
C THR A 888 91.92 -36.07 -15.68
N CYS A 889 90.98 -35.84 -14.75
CA CYS A 889 89.59 -35.57 -15.11
C CYS A 889 89.42 -34.07 -15.41
N GLN A 890 89.15 -33.72 -16.66
CA GLN A 890 88.58 -32.41 -16.98
C GLN A 890 87.18 -32.34 -16.36
N LYS A 891 86.97 -31.43 -15.41
CA LYS A 891 85.61 -31.02 -15.00
C LYS A 891 84.95 -30.37 -16.23
N LEU A 892 84.02 -31.06 -16.87
CA LEU A 892 83.10 -30.39 -17.78
C LEU A 892 82.29 -29.38 -16.96
N GLU A 893 82.28 -28.12 -17.38
CA GLU A 893 81.36 -27.13 -16.85
C GLU A 893 79.92 -27.62 -17.08
N GLU A 894 79.18 -27.81 -15.99
CA GLU A 894 77.77 -28.20 -16.00
C GLU A 894 76.93 -27.07 -16.59
N ILE A 895 76.75 -27.06 -17.91
CA ILE A 895 75.68 -26.29 -18.53
C ILE A 895 74.39 -27.01 -18.20
N SER A 896 73.55 -26.41 -17.35
CA SER A 896 72.24 -26.95 -16.96
C SER A 896 71.34 -27.07 -18.20
N GLN A 897 71.34 -28.25 -18.81
CA GLN A 897 70.52 -28.57 -19.97
C GLN A 897 69.29 -29.35 -19.50
N TYR A 898 68.10 -28.87 -19.92
CA TYR A 898 66.81 -29.50 -19.66
C TYR A 898 66.19 -29.93 -20.98
N THR A 899 65.45 -31.05 -20.95
CA THR A 899 64.72 -31.50 -22.12
C THR A 899 63.40 -30.76 -22.22
N THR A 900 63.22 -30.02 -23.32
CA THR A 900 61.96 -29.37 -23.70
C THR A 900 61.15 -30.21 -24.70
N THR A 901 61.74 -31.27 -25.23
CA THR A 901 61.10 -32.18 -26.18
C THR A 901 59.91 -32.88 -25.53
N GLY A 902 58.72 -32.67 -26.08
CA GLY A 902 57.48 -33.20 -25.53
C GLY A 902 56.80 -32.29 -24.50
N ILE A 903 57.21 -31.02 -24.36
CA ILE A 903 56.49 -30.05 -23.54
C ILE A 903 55.11 -29.79 -24.15
N GLU A 904 54.07 -29.95 -23.32
CA GLU A 904 52.69 -29.70 -23.72
C GLU A 904 52.26 -28.30 -23.28
N GLN A 905 51.57 -27.59 -24.16
CA GLN A 905 50.94 -26.32 -23.82
C GLN A 905 49.64 -26.57 -23.06
N PRO A 906 49.22 -25.68 -22.14
CA PRO A 906 47.89 -25.73 -21.57
C PRO A 906 46.84 -25.74 -22.67
N ALA A 907 45.72 -26.43 -22.43
CA ALA A 907 44.62 -26.47 -23.37
C ALA A 907 44.21 -25.04 -23.79
N PRO A 908 43.81 -24.80 -25.05
CA PRO A 908 43.33 -23.49 -25.45
C PRO A 908 42.15 -23.06 -24.57
N LYS A 909 42.20 -21.80 -24.11
CA LYS A 909 41.09 -21.24 -23.36
C LYS A 909 39.86 -21.13 -24.26
N LYS A 910 38.75 -21.73 -23.83
CA LYS A 910 37.43 -21.54 -24.42
C LYS A 910 36.59 -20.72 -23.44
N SER A 911 36.28 -19.49 -23.79
CA SER A 911 35.35 -18.68 -23.01
C SER A 911 33.93 -19.22 -23.22
N PRO A 912 33.16 -19.44 -22.15
CA PRO A 912 31.79 -19.92 -22.25
C PRO A 912 30.86 -18.85 -22.82
N ASP A 913 29.86 -19.28 -23.59
CA ASP A 913 28.77 -18.42 -24.01
C ASP A 913 27.67 -18.41 -22.95
N PHE A 914 27.62 -17.42 -22.07
CA PHE A 914 26.59 -17.33 -21.03
C PHE A 914 25.24 -16.76 -21.51
N SER A 915 25.08 -16.48 -22.81
CA SER A 915 23.87 -15.83 -23.35
C SER A 915 22.61 -16.66 -23.14
N TYR A 916 22.71 -17.99 -23.20
CA TYR A 916 21.56 -18.86 -22.97
C TYR A 916 21.12 -18.88 -21.50
N TYR A 917 22.04 -18.73 -20.53
CA TYR A 917 21.65 -18.62 -19.12
C TYR A 917 20.98 -17.29 -18.79
N LEU A 918 21.38 -16.21 -19.47
CA LEU A 918 20.67 -14.94 -19.38
C LEU A 918 19.23 -15.07 -19.90
N LEU A 919 19.02 -15.75 -21.03
CA LEU A 919 17.69 -16.03 -21.56
C LEU A 919 16.86 -16.89 -20.60
N ASP A 920 17.44 -17.98 -20.09
CA ASP A 920 16.81 -18.87 -19.11
C ASP A 920 16.39 -18.12 -17.85
N TYR A 921 17.23 -17.18 -17.40
CA TYR A 921 16.93 -16.34 -16.25
C TYR A 921 15.83 -15.32 -16.56
N THR A 922 15.80 -14.72 -17.76
CA THR A 922 14.68 -13.86 -18.15
C THR A 922 13.36 -14.62 -18.14
N ILE A 923 13.33 -15.83 -18.71
CA ILE A 923 12.13 -16.68 -18.72
C ILE A 923 11.67 -16.99 -17.30
N LEU A 924 12.61 -17.30 -16.39
CA LEU A 924 12.32 -17.53 -14.98
C LEU A 924 11.70 -16.29 -14.31
N LEU A 925 12.25 -15.10 -14.56
CA LEU A 925 11.67 -13.86 -14.02
C LEU A 925 10.32 -13.53 -14.67
N GLU A 926 10.12 -13.83 -15.96
CA GLU A 926 8.85 -13.63 -16.66
C GLU A 926 7.73 -14.53 -16.16
N SER A 927 8.02 -15.80 -15.87
CA SER A 927 7.02 -16.72 -15.29
C SER A 927 6.55 -16.29 -13.90
N HIS A 928 7.30 -15.43 -13.23
CA HIS A 928 6.98 -14.92 -11.88
C HIS A 928 6.76 -13.41 -11.83
N ALA A 929 6.72 -12.72 -12.97
CA ALA A 929 6.57 -11.26 -13.01
C ALA A 929 5.21 -10.79 -12.43
N ASN A 930 4.16 -11.62 -12.54
CA ASN A 930 2.84 -11.33 -11.98
C ASN A 930 2.63 -11.96 -10.58
N HIS A 931 3.69 -12.49 -9.98
CA HIS A 931 3.60 -13.10 -8.65
C HIS A 931 3.45 -12.01 -7.58
N THR A 932 2.43 -12.09 -6.73
CA THR A 932 2.07 -11.04 -5.77
C THR A 932 3.19 -10.66 -4.79
N ILE A 933 4.05 -11.62 -4.46
CA ILE A 933 5.22 -11.44 -3.57
C ILE A 933 6.43 -10.85 -4.32
N PHE A 934 6.75 -11.36 -5.51
CA PHE A 934 8.03 -11.09 -6.18
C PHE A 934 7.93 -10.03 -7.30
N ASN A 935 6.72 -9.58 -7.63
CA ASN A 935 6.49 -8.59 -8.69
C ASN A 935 7.37 -7.34 -8.52
N GLU A 936 7.45 -6.81 -7.29
CA GLU A 936 8.24 -5.61 -7.00
C GLU A 936 9.74 -5.84 -7.20
N ILE A 937 10.33 -6.87 -6.56
CA ILE A 937 11.77 -7.15 -6.69
C ILE A 937 12.18 -7.50 -8.13
N ILE A 938 11.31 -8.19 -8.88
CA ILE A 938 11.53 -8.50 -10.31
C ILE A 938 11.45 -7.22 -11.14
N THR A 939 10.49 -6.33 -10.86
CA THR A 939 10.35 -5.04 -11.55
C THR A 939 11.56 -4.15 -11.28
N ASP A 940 11.96 -4.01 -10.02
CA ASP A 940 13.14 -3.24 -9.61
C ASP A 940 14.41 -3.75 -10.28
N PHE A 941 14.60 -5.07 -10.33
CA PHE A 941 15.73 -5.69 -10.99
C PHE A 941 15.76 -5.38 -12.50
N ARG A 942 14.62 -5.50 -13.18
CA ARG A 942 14.48 -5.17 -14.61
C ARG A 942 14.70 -3.69 -14.89
N ASP A 943 14.17 -2.82 -14.03
CA ASP A 943 14.33 -1.38 -14.17
C ASP A 943 15.77 -0.95 -13.87
N ALA A 944 16.47 -1.60 -12.94
CA ALA A 944 17.90 -1.38 -12.72
C ALA A 944 18.74 -1.81 -13.93
N ILE A 945 18.42 -2.92 -14.58
CA ILE A 945 19.05 -3.35 -15.83
C ILE A 945 18.85 -2.31 -16.94
N ARG A 946 17.60 -1.89 -17.16
CA ARG A 946 17.26 -0.86 -18.15
C ARG A 946 17.99 0.45 -17.87
N ARG A 947 18.03 0.89 -16.62
CA ARG A 947 18.75 2.11 -16.21
C ARG A 947 20.25 2.01 -16.50
N LYS A 948 20.88 0.87 -16.24
CA LYS A 948 22.33 0.70 -16.40
C LYS A 948 22.77 0.53 -17.86
N TYR A 949 21.99 -0.18 -18.67
CA TYR A 949 22.40 -0.56 -20.03
C TYR A 949 21.55 0.05 -21.14
N SER A 950 20.43 0.71 -20.85
CA SER A 950 19.41 1.15 -21.84
C SER A 950 18.78 0.01 -22.65
N TYR A 951 18.95 -1.23 -22.20
CA TYR A 951 18.54 -2.46 -22.86
C TYR A 951 17.73 -3.33 -21.89
N THR A 952 16.88 -4.21 -22.41
CA THR A 952 16.24 -5.24 -21.58
C THR A 952 17.22 -6.38 -21.25
N LEU A 953 16.88 -7.24 -20.29
CA LEU A 953 17.68 -8.42 -19.97
C LEU A 953 17.84 -9.37 -21.19
N ASN A 954 16.81 -9.44 -22.05
CA ASN A 954 16.86 -10.19 -23.31
C ASN A 954 17.82 -9.54 -24.33
N ASP A 955 17.78 -8.21 -24.44
CA ASP A 955 18.69 -7.47 -25.34
C ASP A 955 20.15 -7.59 -24.89
N LEU A 956 20.41 -7.68 -23.58
CA LEU A 956 21.75 -7.95 -23.03
C LEU A 956 22.30 -9.27 -23.54
N GLY A 957 21.51 -10.35 -23.51
CA GLY A 957 21.91 -11.64 -24.09
C GLY A 957 22.27 -11.54 -25.58
N LEU A 958 21.50 -10.75 -26.35
CA LEU A 958 21.74 -10.53 -27.79
C LEU A 958 22.95 -9.63 -28.09
N LEU A 959 23.26 -8.68 -27.20
CA LEU A 959 24.43 -7.81 -27.33
C LEU A 959 25.74 -8.53 -27.03
N PHE A 960 25.74 -9.46 -26.07
CA PHE A 960 26.88 -10.33 -25.81
C PHE A 960 27.22 -11.21 -27.03
N LEU A 961 26.21 -11.65 -27.79
CA LEU A 961 26.40 -12.32 -29.08
C LEU A 961 27.04 -11.41 -30.15
N ARG A 962 26.74 -10.10 -30.16
CA ARG A 962 27.31 -9.15 -31.15
C ARG A 962 28.74 -8.70 -30.83
N GLY A 963 29.08 -8.52 -29.55
CA GLY A 963 30.45 -8.20 -29.14
C GLY A 963 31.46 -9.28 -29.53
N TYR A 964 31.02 -10.55 -29.53
CA TYR A 964 31.81 -11.70 -29.95
C TYR A 964 32.13 -11.74 -31.45
N ILE A 965 31.24 -11.21 -32.30
CA ILE A 965 31.43 -11.16 -33.77
C ILE A 965 32.38 -10.01 -34.17
N GLN A 966 32.43 -8.92 -33.40
CA GLN A 966 33.36 -7.82 -33.69
C GLN A 966 34.80 -8.10 -33.23
N GLN A 967 35.04 -8.90 -32.19
CA GLN A 967 36.41 -9.27 -31.80
C GLN A 967 37.02 -10.43 -32.62
N THR A 968 36.19 -11.24 -33.29
CA THR A 968 36.68 -12.32 -34.18
C THR A 968 36.98 -11.86 -35.61
N SER A 969 36.72 -10.58 -35.94
CA SER A 969 37.09 -9.97 -37.24
C SER A 969 38.38 -9.13 -37.18
N GLN A 970 39.07 -9.11 -36.04
CA GLN A 970 40.42 -8.57 -35.88
C GLN A 970 41.34 -9.62 -35.23
N PHE A 971 41.56 -10.74 -35.93
CA PHE A 971 42.74 -11.58 -35.79
C PHE A 971 43.06 -12.27 -37.12
#